data_AF-A0A509E7L8-F1
#
_entry.id   AF-A0A509E7L8-F1
#
_cell.length_a   1.000
_cell.length_b   1.000
_cell.length_c   1.000
_cell.angle_alpha   90.00
_cell.angle_beta   90.00
_cell.angle_gamma   90.00
#
_symmetry.space_group_name_H-M   'P 1'
#
loop_
_entity.id
_entity.type
_entity.pdbx_description
1 polymer ?
#
loop_
_entity_poly.entity_id
_entity_poly.type
_entity_poly.pdbx_seq_one_letter_code
_entity_poly.pdbx_strand_id
1 'polypeptide(L)'
;MDAVEIARQSAAALHDATVAAGHDPRDPYAFAVAAAALRGIDVEKARPGAVTLDRSRATYAPADDLIVHENVGSPFEQAFLVAHEIGHAELGDGKAPPGVPAEPMDPARASEPSPEGFERIGYNRQQRREIQMDLFGRELLMPRHVVRKFHVVDGRMASAIADEFGMPFEVVAQQLLDALLLPIVPAKAQTEEGLPPPSLNARQRVAARRFSGPYLLAAGPGTGKTQTLTGRVSWLLDQNVDPRSILLLTFSNKAAGEMADRLARVDRDAAAAMQIGTFHSFGLDLIKRFVPSLRPRRLMDRAEAVELLEERFPGFDLKEYRNLYDPTRIVSEMLKAISRAKDEVVDELRYAELARDMAAAAASADAEKIAARAGEVAQVYAAYERLKADEGCLDFGDLVMRPVVLLENDEQVRDIMRKQCAHVLVDEYQDVNRASVRLLEALCGKGENLWAVGDARQSIYRFRGASSFNMSRFGKEDFEGGRRGRLQVNYRSTSEIVGAFSAFAEEMPTGGGSLSSSRGRSGAGPELRKVDSKEALPQKIAEAIEEMRRAGYSYGDQAVLCTGNEKLSDFARELELQGIPVLYLGSLFERPEVKDLLSFLSVLCDPRGMGIVRLASVPCFAMSMPDVDATLSELRRSPCLPGEWDVWIDRSSMTERGRKGLAAVAAACAGFDAGSHPWTILASLLLDRSRLAAEMSEAGDVAGRTRGIAVWQLMNFLRVQPPGRGAPVPRLLERIKRLVRLRDDRDLRQLPASARTMDAVHLMTIHGAKGLEFPVVHVPGMNADTLPRPAQTPPCPPPDGMIEGADRGGIETLHAGHDEEQECLFYVAASRARDRLLLYAATQRSDGGARALSRFVDRLGEGLSRNHVQPVPKPAASVEDAVISLRVGGEMVFTSEQIGLYESCARRFFYTHVLRIGGRRTESPFMRMHEAVRVVVHGIVEGSIAPAPTALDGAMAVALEEAGLPDPDFRQYGVHARALLEFFVATRDGHRPETTDDVVLRIGADAIRVRADDLIMHSDGRRRFRRVKTGHRRSKEGTDIAAAILTLATRQAYPDAVAELVHLADGKVSEVGMKPTMLRNRQRSLEEALRHIRAGRFPTDPGTDTCPRCPAFFICGPVPEGQLSRNW
;
A
#
# COMPACT_ATOMS: atom_id res chain seq x y z
N MET A 1 15.55 15.68 -17.78
CA MET A 1 15.95 14.38 -17.23
C MET A 1 15.82 14.46 -15.70
N ASP A 2 15.58 13.35 -15.01
CA ASP A 2 15.55 13.30 -13.54
C ASP A 2 16.96 13.55 -12.97
N ALA A 3 17.09 14.20 -11.82
CA ALA A 3 18.38 14.55 -11.19
C ALA A 3 19.22 13.31 -10.87
N VAL A 4 18.55 12.23 -10.46
CA VAL A 4 19.14 10.90 -10.21
C VAL A 4 19.84 10.37 -11.47
N GLU A 5 19.18 10.49 -12.63
CA GLU A 5 19.70 9.97 -13.89
C GLU A 5 20.82 10.86 -14.45
N ILE A 6 20.75 12.18 -14.24
CA ILE A 6 21.85 13.09 -14.56
C ILE A 6 23.10 12.69 -13.78
N ALA A 7 22.97 12.48 -12.46
CA ALA A 7 24.10 12.05 -11.63
C ALA A 7 24.70 10.73 -12.12
N ARG A 8 23.85 9.74 -12.44
CA ARG A 8 24.30 8.46 -12.98
C ARG A 8 25.07 8.61 -14.30
N GLN A 9 24.52 9.36 -15.25
CA GLN A 9 25.14 9.52 -16.56
C GLN A 9 26.46 10.29 -16.49
N SER A 10 26.54 11.32 -15.64
CA SER A 10 27.79 12.04 -15.39
C SER A 10 28.85 11.16 -14.72
N ALA A 11 28.48 10.38 -13.70
CA ALA A 11 29.38 9.45 -13.02
C ALA A 11 29.89 8.34 -13.96
N ALA A 12 29.00 7.74 -14.77
CA ALA A 12 29.35 6.72 -15.74
C ALA A 12 30.30 7.26 -16.82
N ALA A 13 30.06 8.48 -17.32
CA ALA A 13 30.96 9.12 -18.28
C ALA A 13 32.37 9.37 -17.68
N LEU A 14 32.43 9.79 -16.41
CA LEU A 14 33.70 9.98 -15.71
C LEU A 14 34.43 8.65 -15.45
N HIS A 15 33.69 7.59 -15.11
CA HIS A 15 34.25 6.24 -15.02
C HIS A 15 34.91 5.83 -16.33
N ASP A 16 34.16 5.91 -17.44
CA ASP A 16 34.64 5.49 -18.76
C ASP A 16 35.87 6.30 -19.20
N ALA A 17 35.90 7.61 -18.90
CA ALA A 17 37.06 8.46 -19.15
C ALA A 17 38.28 8.05 -18.32
N THR A 18 38.08 7.69 -17.04
CA THR A 18 39.16 7.26 -16.14
C THR A 18 39.74 5.91 -16.57
N VAL A 19 38.89 4.97 -17.01
CA VAL A 19 39.32 3.71 -17.62
C VAL A 19 40.07 3.95 -18.92
N ALA A 20 39.59 4.85 -19.78
CA ALA A 20 40.25 5.20 -21.04
C ALA A 20 41.63 5.84 -20.83
N ALA A 21 41.85 6.51 -19.69
CA ALA A 21 43.15 7.04 -19.27
C ALA A 21 44.12 5.95 -18.72
N GLY A 22 43.68 4.69 -18.66
CA GLY A 22 44.53 3.54 -18.30
C GLY A 22 44.51 3.14 -16.83
N HIS A 23 43.58 3.67 -16.03
CA HIS A 23 43.42 3.33 -14.62
C HIS A 23 42.51 2.11 -14.44
N ASP A 24 42.89 1.17 -13.57
CA ASP A 24 42.14 -0.07 -13.30
C ASP A 24 41.14 0.13 -12.14
N PRO A 25 39.83 -0.02 -12.36
CA PRO A 25 38.82 0.10 -11.30
C PRO A 25 38.90 -1.00 -10.21
N ARG A 26 39.72 -2.05 -10.41
CA ARG A 26 39.99 -3.08 -9.36
C ARG A 26 40.84 -2.58 -8.20
N ASP A 27 41.55 -1.45 -8.37
CA ASP A 27 42.13 -0.70 -7.25
C ASP A 27 41.24 0.52 -6.99
N PRO A 28 40.15 0.37 -6.21
CA PRO A 28 39.11 1.38 -6.13
C PRO A 28 39.64 2.71 -5.60
N TYR A 29 40.60 2.69 -4.67
CA TYR A 29 41.15 3.91 -4.09
C TYR A 29 42.02 4.65 -5.10
N ALA A 30 42.97 3.96 -5.75
CA ALA A 30 43.79 4.58 -6.78
C ALA A 30 42.94 5.07 -7.96
N PHE A 31 41.88 4.34 -8.32
CA PHE A 31 40.94 4.73 -9.35
C PHE A 31 40.18 6.02 -9.01
N ALA A 32 39.63 6.13 -7.78
CA ALA A 32 38.95 7.34 -7.34
C ALA A 32 39.88 8.57 -7.29
N VAL A 33 41.11 8.38 -6.81
CA VAL A 33 42.14 9.44 -6.80
C VAL A 33 42.52 9.86 -8.22
N ALA A 34 42.63 8.91 -9.15
CA ALA A 34 42.87 9.23 -10.56
C ALA A 34 41.68 9.99 -11.19
N ALA A 35 40.45 9.61 -10.86
CA ALA A 35 39.25 10.33 -11.32
C ALA A 35 39.22 11.78 -10.79
N ALA A 36 39.63 12.01 -9.54
CA ALA A 36 39.80 13.35 -8.97
C ALA A 36 40.91 14.14 -9.71
N ALA A 37 42.07 13.51 -9.93
CA ALA A 37 43.20 14.12 -10.62
C ALA A 37 42.87 14.54 -12.07
N LEU A 38 42.06 13.75 -12.79
CA LEU A 38 41.54 14.12 -14.12
C LEU A 38 40.67 15.37 -14.11
N ARG A 39 40.16 15.77 -12.94
CA ARG A 39 39.42 17.02 -12.71
C ARG A 39 40.27 18.13 -12.11
N GLY A 40 41.57 17.90 -11.94
CA GLY A 40 42.47 18.84 -11.27
C GLY A 40 42.25 18.92 -9.77
N ILE A 41 41.66 17.88 -9.16
CA ILE A 41 41.36 17.84 -7.73
C ILE A 41 42.39 16.96 -7.02
N ASP A 42 43.09 17.52 -6.03
CA ASP A 42 44.01 16.81 -5.15
C ASP A 42 43.25 16.02 -4.06
N VAL A 43 43.84 14.94 -3.56
CA VAL A 43 43.23 14.08 -2.53
C VAL A 43 44.19 13.88 -1.36
N GLU A 44 43.73 14.21 -0.16
CA GLU A 44 44.48 14.05 1.09
C GLU A 44 43.75 13.19 2.12
N LYS A 45 44.55 12.46 2.90
CA LYS A 45 44.09 11.61 4.00
C LYS A 45 44.16 12.35 5.34
N ALA A 46 43.09 12.30 6.12
CA ALA A 46 43.01 12.86 7.46
C ALA A 46 42.68 11.80 8.52
N ARG A 47 43.00 12.08 9.79
CA ARG A 47 42.56 11.23 10.91
C ARG A 47 41.05 11.42 11.14
N PRO A 48 40.32 10.39 11.60
CA PRO A 48 38.92 10.52 11.98
C PRO A 48 38.68 11.68 12.94
N GLY A 49 37.65 12.47 12.65
CA GLY A 49 37.30 13.67 13.44
C GLY A 49 38.32 14.82 13.34
N ALA A 50 39.23 14.82 12.36
CA ALA A 50 40.10 15.96 12.09
C ALA A 50 39.28 17.24 11.86
N VAL A 51 39.80 18.38 12.33
CA VAL A 51 39.13 19.68 12.22
C VAL A 51 38.84 20.05 10.76
N THR A 52 39.72 19.65 9.84
CA THR A 52 39.57 19.87 8.39
C THR A 52 38.37 19.14 7.78
N LEU A 53 37.88 18.07 8.42
CA LEU A 53 36.72 17.31 7.95
C LEU A 53 35.38 17.89 8.44
N ASP A 54 35.39 18.90 9.33
CA ASP A 54 34.19 19.58 9.86
C ASP A 54 33.03 18.64 10.27
N ARG A 55 33.35 17.60 11.05
CA ARG A 55 32.40 16.56 11.52
C ARG A 55 31.80 15.66 10.42
N SER A 56 32.33 15.72 9.21
CA SER A 56 32.08 14.76 8.11
C SER A 56 33.17 13.68 8.07
N ARG A 57 32.95 12.67 7.22
CA ARG A 57 33.96 11.65 6.88
C ARG A 57 34.79 12.04 5.65
N ALA A 58 34.28 12.95 4.83
CA ALA A 58 34.97 13.53 3.68
C ALA A 58 34.45 14.95 3.43
N THR A 59 35.27 15.77 2.78
CA THR A 59 34.87 17.10 2.35
C THR A 59 35.66 17.54 1.12
N TYR A 60 34.95 18.12 0.15
CA TYR A 60 35.52 18.89 -0.92
C TYR A 60 35.74 20.35 -0.49
N ALA A 61 36.95 20.86 -0.71
CA ALA A 61 37.35 22.25 -0.52
C ALA A 61 37.55 22.93 -1.89
N PRO A 62 36.51 23.60 -2.44
CA PRO A 62 36.56 24.16 -3.80
C PRO A 62 37.58 25.28 -3.99
N ALA A 63 38.05 25.92 -2.91
CA ALA A 63 39.02 27.00 -2.98
C ALA A 63 40.44 26.50 -3.28
N ASP A 64 40.72 25.26 -2.91
CA ASP A 64 42.04 24.63 -2.99
C ASP A 64 42.04 23.45 -3.97
N ASP A 65 40.92 23.22 -4.68
CA ASP A 65 40.65 22.03 -5.49
C ASP A 65 41.07 20.73 -4.76
N LEU A 66 40.67 20.61 -3.49
CA LEU A 66 41.17 19.56 -2.59
C LEU A 66 40.03 18.73 -1.98
N ILE A 67 40.13 17.41 -2.05
CA ILE A 67 39.30 16.48 -1.28
C ILE A 67 40.08 15.98 -0.08
N VAL A 68 39.52 16.15 1.12
CA VAL A 68 40.07 15.56 2.36
C VAL A 68 39.11 14.48 2.84
N HIS A 69 39.61 13.26 3.11
CA HIS A 69 38.79 12.17 3.61
C HIS A 69 39.44 11.42 4.78
N GLU A 70 38.63 10.74 5.59
CA GLU A 70 39.13 9.91 6.68
C GLU A 70 39.99 8.74 6.17
N ASN A 71 41.11 8.50 6.84
CA ASN A 71 41.97 7.34 6.63
C ASN A 71 41.52 6.15 7.49
N VAL A 72 40.30 5.67 7.29
CA VAL A 72 39.75 4.49 7.97
C VAL A 72 38.95 3.63 7.01
N GLY A 73 38.82 2.36 7.37
CA GLY A 73 38.05 1.40 6.59
C GLY A 73 38.86 0.76 5.45
N SER A 74 38.16 -0.02 4.65
CA SER A 74 38.66 -0.70 3.46
C SER A 74 39.10 0.30 2.36
N PRO A 75 39.94 -0.12 1.39
CA PRO A 75 40.26 0.69 0.21
C PRO A 75 39.01 1.17 -0.53
N PHE A 76 37.97 0.33 -0.61
CA PHE A 76 36.69 0.71 -1.21
C PHE A 76 35.98 1.81 -0.41
N GLU A 77 35.92 1.72 0.92
CA GLU A 77 35.29 2.76 1.74
C GLU A 77 36.00 4.11 1.54
N GLN A 78 37.33 4.12 1.50
CA GLN A 78 38.11 5.33 1.19
C GLN A 78 37.84 5.83 -0.23
N ALA A 79 37.77 4.93 -1.21
CA ALA A 79 37.43 5.28 -2.58
C ALA A 79 36.05 5.91 -2.69
N PHE A 80 35.07 5.36 -1.98
CA PHE A 80 33.71 5.85 -1.96
C PHE A 80 33.61 7.25 -1.34
N LEU A 81 34.34 7.50 -0.25
CA LEU A 81 34.46 8.83 0.34
C LEU A 81 34.95 9.85 -0.70
N VAL A 82 36.02 9.53 -1.43
CA VAL A 82 36.55 10.39 -2.51
C VAL A 82 35.53 10.55 -3.64
N ALA A 83 34.96 9.45 -4.12
CA ALA A 83 34.01 9.43 -5.23
C ALA A 83 32.69 10.16 -4.93
N HIS A 84 32.28 10.22 -3.66
CA HIS A 84 31.15 11.03 -3.22
C HIS A 84 31.48 12.54 -3.34
N GLU A 85 32.68 12.97 -2.91
CA GLU A 85 33.12 14.38 -2.99
C GLU A 85 33.39 14.85 -4.43
N ILE A 86 34.05 14.02 -5.25
CA ILE A 86 33.52 13.59 -6.56
C ILE A 86 32.28 14.33 -7.10
N GLY A 87 31.13 13.76 -6.74
CA GLY A 87 29.82 14.22 -7.16
C GLY A 87 29.52 15.66 -6.75
N HIS A 88 29.98 16.10 -5.57
CA HIS A 88 29.81 17.49 -5.13
C HIS A 88 30.55 18.47 -6.06
N ALA A 89 31.77 18.13 -6.49
CA ALA A 89 32.52 18.91 -7.45
C ALA A 89 31.84 18.91 -8.84
N GLU A 90 31.36 17.76 -9.32
CA GLU A 90 30.78 17.59 -10.65
C GLU A 90 29.39 18.21 -10.83
N LEU A 91 28.49 17.91 -9.92
CA LEU A 91 27.09 18.37 -9.98
C LEU A 91 26.95 19.78 -9.39
N GLY A 92 28.04 20.28 -8.80
CA GLY A 92 28.35 21.64 -8.41
C GLY A 92 27.59 22.13 -7.19
N ASP A 93 28.31 22.26 -6.06
CA ASP A 93 27.91 22.98 -4.85
C ASP A 93 29.08 23.45 -3.96
N GLY A 94 28.88 24.62 -3.34
CA GLY A 94 29.65 25.10 -2.19
C GLY A 94 29.07 24.61 -0.86
N LYS A 95 29.95 24.50 0.15
CA LYS A 95 29.78 23.93 1.50
C LYS A 95 28.37 24.01 2.13
N ALA A 96 28.04 22.97 2.89
CA ALA A 96 26.93 22.96 3.83
C ALA A 96 26.99 24.16 4.80
N PRO A 97 25.85 24.70 5.24
CA PRO A 97 25.82 25.74 6.28
C PRO A 97 26.48 25.22 7.57
N PRO A 98 27.29 26.03 8.26
CA PRO A 98 27.94 25.61 9.51
C PRO A 98 26.92 25.14 10.56
N GLY A 99 27.17 23.98 11.17
CA GLY A 99 26.40 23.48 12.33
C GLY A 99 25.25 22.50 12.03
N VAL A 100 25.02 22.11 10.77
CA VAL A 100 24.10 21.01 10.43
C VAL A 100 24.85 19.67 10.47
N PRO A 101 24.37 18.64 11.18
CA PRO A 101 25.00 17.32 11.15
C PRO A 101 24.99 16.73 9.73
N ALA A 102 26.14 16.24 9.25
CA ALA A 102 26.22 15.51 7.98
C ALA A 102 25.38 14.22 8.06
N GLU A 103 24.67 13.87 6.98
CA GLU A 103 24.10 12.53 6.90
C GLU A 103 25.22 11.48 6.80
N PRO A 104 25.04 10.31 7.43
CA PRO A 104 26.01 9.23 7.26
C PRO A 104 25.97 8.74 5.81
N MET A 105 27.10 8.83 5.10
CA MET A 105 27.24 8.33 3.73
C MET A 105 27.04 6.80 3.71
N ASP A 106 26.21 6.29 2.79
CA ASP A 106 25.92 4.85 2.67
C ASP A 106 26.08 4.39 1.20
N PRO A 107 27.17 3.67 0.86
CA PRO A 107 27.41 3.21 -0.51
C PRO A 107 26.37 2.21 -1.01
N ALA A 108 25.65 1.54 -0.11
CA ALA A 108 24.64 0.57 -0.48
C ALA A 108 23.24 1.23 -0.60
N ARG A 109 23.07 2.51 -0.27
CA ARG A 109 21.76 3.18 -0.24
C ARG A 109 20.98 3.03 -1.55
N ALA A 110 19.68 2.77 -1.47
CA ALA A 110 18.81 2.70 -2.64
C ALA A 110 18.75 4.06 -3.36
N SER A 111 18.53 4.06 -4.69
CA SER A 111 18.47 5.30 -5.47
C SER A 111 17.19 6.11 -5.26
N GLU A 112 16.17 5.53 -4.62
CA GLU A 112 14.94 6.21 -4.23
C GLU A 112 14.69 5.97 -2.73
N PRO A 113 14.05 6.92 -2.01
CA PRO A 113 13.70 6.77 -0.60
C PRO A 113 12.89 5.51 -0.33
N SER A 114 13.05 4.91 0.86
CA SER A 114 12.08 3.91 1.30
C SER A 114 10.67 4.52 1.35
N PRO A 115 9.65 3.79 0.86
CA PRO A 115 8.26 4.20 0.93
C PRO A 115 7.69 4.13 2.36
N GLU A 116 8.46 3.70 3.36
CA GLU A 116 8.03 3.53 4.75
C GLU A 116 8.95 4.27 5.75
N GLY A 117 8.47 4.46 6.98
CA GLY A 117 9.25 5.06 8.07
C GLY A 117 9.64 6.54 7.87
N PHE A 118 10.78 6.96 8.45
CA PHE A 118 11.26 8.35 8.35
C PHE A 118 11.64 8.75 6.93
N GLU A 119 12.17 7.83 6.13
CA GLU A 119 12.56 8.10 4.74
C GLU A 119 11.36 8.49 3.88
N ARG A 120 10.16 7.99 4.23
CA ARG A 120 8.88 8.37 3.62
C ARG A 120 8.52 9.84 3.81
N ILE A 121 8.95 10.51 4.89
CA ILE A 121 8.56 11.91 5.17
C ILE A 121 9.18 12.89 4.17
N GLY A 122 10.11 12.41 3.33
CA GLY A 122 10.78 13.22 2.34
C GLY A 122 11.95 13.95 2.98
N TYR A 123 13.09 13.79 2.33
CA TYR A 123 14.32 14.47 2.67
C TYR A 123 14.23 15.95 2.34
N ASN A 124 14.90 16.79 3.13
CA ASN A 124 15.22 18.16 2.70
C ASN A 124 16.19 18.10 1.49
N ARG A 125 16.42 19.21 0.79
CA ARG A 125 17.27 19.23 -0.42
C ARG A 125 18.70 18.76 -0.15
N GLN A 126 19.27 19.07 1.01
CA GLN A 126 20.60 18.62 1.42
C GLN A 126 20.65 17.09 1.51
N GLN A 127 19.74 16.49 2.28
CA GLN A 127 19.64 15.04 2.41
C GLN A 127 19.41 14.33 1.06
N ARG A 128 18.60 14.90 0.15
CA ARG A 128 18.44 14.36 -1.22
C ARG A 128 19.73 14.40 -2.02
N ARG A 129 20.55 15.44 -1.81
CA ARG A 129 21.84 15.58 -2.46
C ARG A 129 22.86 14.59 -1.92
N GLU A 130 22.93 14.40 -0.60
CA GLU A 130 23.79 13.35 -0.02
C GLU A 130 23.45 11.98 -0.62
N ILE A 131 22.15 11.66 -0.76
CA ILE A 131 21.69 10.42 -1.43
C ILE A 131 22.12 10.39 -2.91
N GLN A 132 22.01 11.52 -3.60
CA GLN A 132 22.44 11.64 -4.99
C GLN A 132 23.97 11.50 -5.13
N MET A 133 24.75 11.98 -4.18
CA MET A 133 26.21 11.85 -4.14
C MET A 133 26.64 10.43 -3.77
N ASP A 134 25.94 9.77 -2.85
CA ASP A 134 26.12 8.34 -2.57
C ASP A 134 25.89 7.51 -3.84
N LEU A 135 24.84 7.83 -4.59
CA LEU A 135 24.58 7.21 -5.90
C LEU A 135 25.67 7.55 -6.91
N PHE A 136 26.11 8.81 -6.99
CA PHE A 136 27.19 9.24 -7.89
C PHE A 136 28.47 8.47 -7.59
N GLY A 137 28.88 8.39 -6.33
CA GLY A 137 30.09 7.68 -5.91
C GLY A 137 30.02 6.19 -6.23
N ARG A 138 28.88 5.54 -5.98
CA ARG A 138 28.68 4.13 -6.37
C ARG A 138 28.75 3.95 -7.89
N GLU A 139 28.09 4.82 -8.66
CA GLU A 139 28.07 4.74 -10.12
C GLU A 139 29.45 5.03 -10.73
N LEU A 140 30.23 5.94 -10.15
CA LEU A 140 31.59 6.24 -10.59
C LEU A 140 32.52 5.04 -10.37
N LEU A 141 32.42 4.36 -9.22
CA LEU A 141 33.28 3.21 -8.91
C LEU A 141 32.84 1.95 -9.66
N MET A 142 31.53 1.76 -9.85
CA MET A 142 30.97 0.58 -10.50
C MET A 142 29.70 0.94 -11.31
N PRO A 143 29.81 1.41 -12.55
CA PRO A 143 28.66 1.82 -13.35
C PRO A 143 27.69 0.66 -13.66
N ARG A 144 26.41 0.98 -13.86
CA ARG A 144 25.36 0.00 -14.19
C ARG A 144 25.68 -0.79 -15.46
N HIS A 145 26.24 -0.15 -16.50
CA HIS A 145 26.59 -0.85 -17.74
C HIS A 145 27.73 -1.85 -17.55
N VAL A 146 28.71 -1.53 -16.70
CA VAL A 146 29.85 -2.38 -16.37
C VAL A 146 29.41 -3.59 -15.56
N VAL A 147 28.71 -3.37 -14.45
CA VAL A 147 28.27 -4.48 -13.59
C VAL A 147 27.27 -5.40 -14.31
N ARG A 148 26.41 -4.83 -15.15
CA ARG A 148 25.49 -5.61 -16.00
C ARG A 148 26.26 -6.48 -16.98
N LYS A 149 27.33 -5.97 -17.61
CA LYS A 149 28.16 -6.76 -18.51
C LYS A 149 28.77 -7.96 -17.76
N PHE A 150 29.39 -7.74 -16.61
CA PHE A 150 29.98 -8.83 -15.82
C PHE A 150 28.96 -9.91 -15.43
N HIS A 151 27.77 -9.50 -15.00
CA HIS A 151 26.77 -10.44 -14.51
C HIS A 151 26.01 -11.16 -15.63
N VAL A 152 25.54 -10.40 -16.63
CA VAL A 152 24.68 -10.92 -17.71
C VAL A 152 25.52 -11.55 -18.82
N VAL A 153 26.55 -10.84 -19.31
CA VAL A 153 27.35 -11.27 -20.46
C VAL A 153 28.43 -12.25 -20.03
N ASP A 154 29.20 -11.94 -18.98
CA ASP A 154 30.32 -12.78 -18.53
C ASP A 154 29.87 -13.89 -17.56
N GLY A 155 28.59 -13.91 -17.19
CA GLY A 155 27.98 -14.97 -16.37
C GLY A 155 28.42 -15.00 -14.91
N ARG A 156 29.04 -13.93 -14.41
CA ARG A 156 29.66 -13.88 -13.07
C ARG A 156 28.62 -13.68 -11.95
N MET A 157 28.88 -14.26 -10.78
CA MET A 157 28.09 -14.02 -9.56
C MET A 157 28.37 -12.63 -8.99
N ALA A 158 27.40 -12.03 -8.30
CA ALA A 158 27.57 -10.75 -7.62
C ALA A 158 28.63 -10.83 -6.51
N SER A 159 28.67 -11.93 -5.75
CA SER A 159 29.75 -12.21 -4.78
C SER A 159 31.14 -12.21 -5.43
N ALA A 160 31.30 -12.89 -6.57
CA ALA A 160 32.57 -12.91 -7.30
C ALA A 160 32.98 -11.53 -7.84
N ILE A 161 32.01 -10.69 -8.24
CA ILE A 161 32.27 -9.30 -8.60
C ILE A 161 32.69 -8.50 -7.36
N ALA A 162 32.02 -8.66 -6.23
CA ALA A 162 32.36 -8.01 -4.98
C ALA A 162 33.80 -8.34 -4.53
N ASP A 163 34.18 -9.61 -4.57
CA ASP A 163 35.51 -10.08 -4.19
C ASP A 163 36.62 -9.53 -5.11
N GLU A 164 36.41 -9.55 -6.44
CA GLU A 164 37.42 -9.06 -7.40
C GLU A 164 37.70 -7.55 -7.25
N PHE A 165 36.68 -6.76 -6.91
CA PHE A 165 36.78 -5.30 -6.81
C PHE A 165 36.97 -4.81 -5.37
N GLY A 166 37.05 -5.72 -4.39
CA GLY A 166 37.17 -5.39 -2.97
C GLY A 166 35.98 -4.58 -2.42
N MET A 167 34.80 -4.76 -2.99
CA MET A 167 33.57 -4.05 -2.64
C MET A 167 32.71 -4.90 -1.70
N PRO A 168 31.93 -4.30 -0.77
CA PRO A 168 30.91 -5.05 -0.03
C PRO A 168 29.85 -5.62 -0.97
N PHE A 169 29.39 -6.85 -0.68
CA PHE A 169 28.36 -7.54 -1.48
C PHE A 169 27.11 -6.68 -1.65
N GLU A 170 26.67 -6.00 -0.60
CA GLU A 170 25.45 -5.17 -0.59
C GLU A 170 25.53 -4.02 -1.60
N VAL A 171 26.72 -3.47 -1.84
CA VAL A 171 26.94 -2.38 -2.79
C VAL A 171 26.81 -2.91 -4.22
N VAL A 172 27.49 -4.01 -4.53
CA VAL A 172 27.42 -4.66 -5.85
C VAL A 172 26.00 -5.16 -6.13
N ALA A 173 25.36 -5.76 -5.13
CA ALA A 173 23.99 -6.24 -5.24
C ALA A 173 23.01 -5.10 -5.49
N GLN A 174 23.09 -3.98 -4.75
CA GLN A 174 22.24 -2.81 -5.02
C GLN A 174 22.45 -2.27 -6.44
N GLN A 175 23.70 -2.18 -6.90
CA GLN A 175 24.02 -1.70 -8.24
C GLN A 175 23.49 -2.63 -9.34
N LEU A 176 23.56 -3.94 -9.13
CA LEU A 176 22.97 -4.93 -10.02
C LEU A 176 21.44 -4.88 -10.03
N LEU A 177 20.80 -4.74 -8.87
CA LEU A 177 19.35 -4.59 -8.80
C LEU A 177 18.89 -3.37 -9.59
N ASP A 178 19.57 -2.22 -9.43
CA ASP A 178 19.28 -1.03 -10.24
C ASP A 178 19.55 -1.32 -11.74
N ALA A 179 20.69 -1.92 -12.10
CA ALA A 179 21.07 -2.20 -13.49
C ALA A 179 20.14 -3.19 -14.22
N LEU A 180 19.63 -4.20 -13.53
CA LEU A 180 18.87 -5.30 -14.12
C LEU A 180 17.37 -5.05 -14.10
N LEU A 181 16.85 -4.45 -13.02
CA LEU A 181 15.42 -4.41 -12.75
C LEU A 181 14.76 -3.08 -13.12
N LEU A 182 15.51 -1.99 -13.21
CA LEU A 182 14.98 -0.70 -13.66
C LEU A 182 15.12 -0.52 -15.19
N PRO A 183 14.19 0.20 -15.84
CA PRO A 183 14.36 0.71 -17.20
C PRO A 183 15.68 1.47 -17.38
N ILE A 184 16.34 1.26 -18.51
CA ILE A 184 17.48 2.09 -18.92
C ILE A 184 16.87 3.36 -19.50
N VAL A 185 17.20 4.51 -18.92
CA VAL A 185 16.80 5.80 -19.47
C VAL A 185 17.84 6.16 -20.54
N PRO A 186 17.47 6.23 -21.82
CA PRO A 186 18.42 6.64 -22.83
C PRO A 186 18.89 8.08 -22.55
N ALA A 187 20.18 8.34 -22.75
CA ALA A 187 20.71 9.69 -22.73
C ALA A 187 19.95 10.52 -23.77
N LYS A 188 19.04 11.39 -23.33
CA LYS A 188 18.43 12.36 -24.22
C LYS A 188 19.54 13.25 -24.73
N ALA A 189 19.56 13.51 -26.04
CA ALA A 189 20.32 14.64 -26.57
C ALA A 189 19.94 15.89 -25.74
N GLN A 190 20.95 16.63 -25.26
CA GLN A 190 20.86 17.81 -24.39
C GLN A 190 20.05 18.99 -25.00
N THR A 191 19.20 18.75 -25.99
CA THR A 191 18.43 19.76 -26.74
C THR A 191 17.37 20.51 -25.93
N GLU A 192 17.07 20.14 -24.68
CA GLU A 192 16.15 20.90 -23.81
C GLU A 192 16.85 21.71 -22.71
N GLU A 193 18.17 21.56 -22.52
CA GLU A 193 18.97 22.41 -21.63
C GLU A 193 19.28 23.73 -22.34
N GLY A 194 18.35 24.68 -22.28
CA GLY A 194 18.59 26.01 -22.85
C GLY A 194 17.34 26.82 -23.20
N LEU A 195 16.13 26.26 -23.12
CA LEU A 195 14.93 27.08 -23.27
C LEU A 195 14.72 27.90 -22.00
N PRO A 196 14.80 29.25 -22.05
CA PRO A 196 14.51 30.07 -20.89
C PRO A 196 13.09 29.77 -20.40
N PRO A 197 12.85 29.81 -19.08
CA PRO A 197 11.52 29.59 -18.54
C PRO A 197 10.54 30.54 -19.25
N PRO A 198 9.36 30.04 -19.69
CA PRO A 198 8.44 30.87 -20.45
C PRO A 198 8.13 32.16 -19.67
N SER A 199 8.09 33.29 -20.38
CA SER A 199 7.87 34.59 -19.74
C SER A 199 6.51 34.62 -19.04
N LEU A 200 6.45 35.16 -17.82
CA LEU A 200 5.18 35.37 -17.12
C LEU A 200 4.27 36.31 -17.92
N ASN A 201 3.00 35.95 -18.07
CA ASN A 201 1.99 36.86 -18.60
C ASN A 201 1.72 38.02 -17.61
N ALA A 202 0.94 39.03 -18.04
CA ALA A 202 0.68 40.21 -17.23
C ALA A 202 0.09 39.89 -15.85
N ARG A 203 -0.86 38.95 -15.75
CA ARG A 203 -1.50 38.58 -14.47
C ARG A 203 -0.59 37.75 -13.58
N GLN A 204 0.14 36.81 -14.15
CA GLN A 204 1.15 36.03 -13.42
C GLN A 204 2.23 36.95 -12.85
N ARG A 205 2.67 37.96 -13.62
CA ARG A 205 3.63 38.97 -13.16
C ARG A 205 3.08 39.81 -12.02
N VAL A 206 1.83 40.26 -12.09
CA VAL A 206 1.18 41.00 -10.99
C VAL A 206 1.08 40.13 -9.73
N ALA A 207 0.73 38.85 -9.87
CA ALA A 207 0.64 37.92 -8.75
C ALA A 207 2.01 37.61 -8.12
N ALA A 208 3.06 37.42 -8.92
CA ALA A 208 4.42 37.15 -8.46
C ALA A 208 5.07 38.36 -7.76
N ARG A 209 4.75 39.58 -8.19
CA ARG A 209 5.34 40.82 -7.62
C ARG A 209 4.63 41.31 -6.36
N ARG A 210 3.64 40.59 -5.85
CA ARG A 210 2.86 41.02 -4.69
C ARG A 210 3.70 40.90 -3.42
N PHE A 211 4.11 42.03 -2.85
CA PHE A 211 5.02 42.03 -1.69
C PHE A 211 4.33 42.09 -0.34
N SER A 212 3.18 42.76 -0.20
CA SER A 212 2.58 43.05 1.11
C SER A 212 1.21 42.42 1.34
N GLY A 213 1.04 41.97 2.60
CA GLY A 213 -0.13 41.30 3.14
C GLY A 213 -0.29 39.85 2.63
N PRO A 214 -1.19 39.07 3.26
CA PRO A 214 -1.47 37.72 2.84
C PRO A 214 -2.09 37.71 1.44
N TYR A 215 -1.64 36.80 0.59
CA TYR A 215 -2.10 36.69 -0.78
C TYR A 215 -2.45 35.25 -1.17
N LEU A 216 -3.65 35.04 -1.68
CA LEU A 216 -4.09 33.75 -2.24
C LEU A 216 -4.35 33.89 -3.75
N LEU A 217 -3.54 33.19 -4.55
CA LEU A 217 -3.72 33.10 -5.99
C LEU A 217 -4.60 31.89 -6.34
N ALA A 218 -5.80 32.15 -6.85
CA ALA A 218 -6.65 31.12 -7.44
C ALA A 218 -6.15 30.75 -8.84
N ALA A 219 -5.62 29.54 -9.00
CA ALA A 219 -4.97 29.08 -10.23
C ALA A 219 -5.56 27.75 -10.68
N GLY A 220 -6.49 27.81 -11.65
CA GLY A 220 -7.13 26.62 -12.22
C GLY A 220 -6.16 25.66 -12.94
N PRO A 221 -6.63 24.48 -13.37
CA PRO A 221 -5.80 23.51 -14.08
C PRO A 221 -5.14 24.15 -15.30
N GLY A 222 -3.85 23.87 -15.51
CA GLY A 222 -3.11 24.33 -16.68
C GLY A 222 -2.86 25.83 -16.77
N THR A 223 -3.11 26.62 -15.70
CA THR A 223 -2.96 28.09 -15.75
C THR A 223 -1.54 28.63 -15.52
N GLY A 224 -0.56 27.75 -15.35
CA GLY A 224 0.83 28.14 -15.02
C GLY A 224 1.04 28.45 -13.54
N LYS A 225 0.39 27.69 -12.65
CA LYS A 225 0.54 27.77 -11.18
C LYS A 225 2.00 27.75 -10.75
N THR A 226 2.71 26.69 -11.13
CA THR A 226 4.12 26.50 -10.82
C THR A 226 5.01 27.58 -11.42
N GLN A 227 4.75 27.97 -12.68
CA GLN A 227 5.47 29.05 -13.35
C GLN A 227 5.36 30.36 -12.58
N THR A 228 4.17 30.67 -12.05
CA THR A 228 3.92 31.88 -11.26
C THR A 228 4.65 31.84 -9.90
N LEU A 229 4.65 30.68 -9.24
CA LEU A 229 5.36 30.47 -7.98
C LEU A 229 6.89 30.56 -8.16
N THR A 230 7.45 29.94 -9.21
CA THR A 230 8.87 30.11 -9.59
C THR A 230 9.20 31.57 -9.87
N GLY A 231 8.31 32.27 -10.59
CA GLY A 231 8.44 33.70 -10.84
C GLY A 231 8.37 34.58 -9.58
N ARG A 232 7.60 34.15 -8.56
CA ARG A 232 7.55 34.80 -7.24
C ARG A 232 8.88 34.69 -6.52
N VAL A 233 9.49 33.50 -6.52
CA VAL A 233 10.81 33.28 -5.91
C VAL A 233 11.86 34.12 -6.63
N SER A 234 11.94 34.04 -7.96
CA SER A 234 12.87 34.87 -8.75
C SER A 234 12.73 36.36 -8.42
N TRP A 235 11.49 36.87 -8.32
CA TRP A 235 11.28 38.25 -7.94
C TRP A 235 11.71 38.58 -6.51
N LEU A 236 11.53 37.67 -5.54
CA LEU A 236 12.03 37.88 -4.17
C LEU A 236 13.56 37.99 -4.14
N LEU A 237 14.24 37.13 -4.90
CA LEU A 237 15.70 37.17 -5.06
C LEU A 237 16.15 38.49 -5.70
N ASP A 238 15.46 38.96 -6.74
CA ASP A 238 15.71 40.27 -7.36
C ASP A 238 15.55 41.44 -6.37
N GLN A 239 14.76 41.27 -5.29
CA GLN A 239 14.61 42.26 -4.22
C GLN A 239 15.65 42.10 -3.10
N ASN A 240 16.67 41.27 -3.28
CA ASN A 240 17.70 40.94 -2.28
C ASN A 240 17.12 40.31 -1.00
N VAL A 241 16.02 39.57 -1.11
CA VAL A 241 15.53 38.72 -0.01
C VAL A 241 16.51 37.57 0.19
N ASP A 242 16.97 37.38 1.42
CA ASP A 242 17.83 36.26 1.78
C ASP A 242 17.08 34.94 1.49
N PRO A 243 17.58 34.06 0.60
CA PRO A 243 16.93 32.80 0.27
C PRO A 243 16.66 31.91 1.50
N ARG A 244 17.52 32.00 2.54
CA ARG A 244 17.37 31.25 3.80
C ARG A 244 16.13 31.66 4.59
N SER A 245 15.59 32.85 4.31
CA SER A 245 14.38 33.37 4.94
C SER A 245 13.09 32.93 4.24
N ILE A 246 13.19 32.20 3.11
CA ILE A 246 12.06 31.76 2.31
C ILE A 246 11.74 30.28 2.61
N LEU A 247 10.52 30.05 3.10
CA LEU A 247 9.95 28.72 3.33
C LEU A 247 8.93 28.40 2.24
N LEU A 248 9.13 27.30 1.50
CA LEU A 248 8.21 26.80 0.48
C LEU A 248 7.63 25.44 0.91
N LEU A 249 6.33 25.43 1.20
CA LEU A 249 5.59 24.25 1.61
C LEU A 249 4.70 23.73 0.48
N THR A 250 4.73 22.40 0.29
CA THR A 250 3.90 21.69 -0.68
C THR A 250 3.14 20.55 0.00
N PHE A 251 2.11 20.03 -0.67
CA PHE A 251 1.31 18.92 -0.13
C PHE A 251 2.01 17.55 -0.21
N SER A 252 2.97 17.34 -1.12
CA SER A 252 3.60 16.02 -1.35
C SER A 252 5.10 16.10 -1.62
N ASN A 253 5.83 15.05 -1.28
CA ASN A 253 7.29 14.99 -1.50
C ASN A 253 7.66 15.14 -2.98
N LYS A 254 6.82 14.58 -3.86
CA LYS A 254 6.97 14.73 -5.31
C LYS A 254 6.86 16.19 -5.74
N ALA A 255 5.84 16.91 -5.26
CA ALA A 255 5.69 18.34 -5.56
C ALA A 255 6.86 19.17 -5.00
N ALA A 256 7.33 18.86 -3.78
CA ALA A 256 8.52 19.50 -3.21
C ALA A 256 9.78 19.26 -4.06
N GLY A 257 9.99 18.03 -4.55
CA GLY A 257 11.10 17.69 -5.45
C GLY A 257 11.04 18.41 -6.78
N GLU A 258 9.91 18.31 -7.48
CA GLU A 258 9.72 19.02 -8.73
C GLU A 258 9.88 20.55 -8.57
N MET A 259 9.47 21.12 -7.43
CA MET A 259 9.66 22.54 -7.14
C MET A 259 11.13 22.89 -6.92
N ALA A 260 11.84 22.10 -6.12
CA ALA A 260 13.27 22.28 -5.87
C ALA A 260 14.08 22.22 -7.18
N ASP A 261 13.79 21.24 -8.04
CA ASP A 261 14.46 21.10 -9.34
C ASP A 261 14.19 22.28 -10.27
N ARG A 262 12.95 22.76 -10.31
CA ARG A 262 12.58 23.93 -11.13
C ARG A 262 13.26 25.21 -10.64
N LEU A 263 13.34 25.41 -9.32
CA LEU A 263 14.01 26.57 -8.74
C LEU A 263 15.52 26.51 -8.93
N ALA A 264 16.13 25.33 -8.83
CA ALA A 264 17.56 25.14 -9.07
C ALA A 264 17.98 25.47 -10.51
N ARG A 265 17.07 25.39 -11.49
CA ARG A 265 17.29 25.86 -12.87
C ARG A 265 17.26 27.37 -13.02
N VAL A 266 16.64 28.08 -12.08
CA VAL A 266 16.59 29.55 -12.06
C VAL A 266 17.80 30.09 -11.32
N ASP A 267 18.02 29.61 -10.09
CA ASP A 267 19.14 29.97 -9.24
C ASP A 267 19.48 28.77 -8.34
N ARG A 268 20.65 28.17 -8.57
CA ARG A 268 21.10 26.96 -7.89
C ARG A 268 21.39 27.20 -6.41
N ASP A 269 22.01 28.32 -6.09
CA ASP A 269 22.48 28.66 -4.73
C ASP A 269 21.29 29.09 -3.87
N ALA A 270 20.39 29.91 -4.43
CA ALA A 270 19.17 30.29 -3.74
C ALA A 270 18.29 29.06 -3.44
N ALA A 271 18.08 28.18 -4.42
CA ALA A 271 17.32 26.95 -4.21
C ALA A 271 17.96 26.02 -3.15
N ALA A 272 19.28 26.13 -2.93
CA ALA A 272 20.00 25.41 -1.87
C ALA A 272 19.79 25.98 -0.49
N ALA A 273 19.80 27.30 -0.39
CA ALA A 273 19.62 28.02 0.85
C ALA A 273 18.16 28.02 1.33
N MET A 274 17.19 27.92 0.42
CA MET A 274 15.75 27.89 0.74
C MET A 274 15.30 26.62 1.46
N GLN A 275 14.34 26.76 2.38
CA GLN A 275 13.67 25.62 2.99
C GLN A 275 12.48 25.17 2.12
N ILE A 276 12.65 24.08 1.37
CA ILE A 276 11.63 23.52 0.47
C ILE A 276 11.23 22.13 0.98
N GLY A 277 9.93 21.90 1.24
CA GLY A 277 9.48 20.62 1.77
C GLY A 277 7.96 20.45 1.83
N THR A 278 7.53 19.47 2.62
CA THR A 278 6.12 19.29 2.99
C THR A 278 5.86 19.81 4.40
N PHE A 279 4.60 19.99 4.76
CA PHE A 279 4.21 20.31 6.15
C PHE A 279 4.75 19.28 7.16
N HIS A 280 4.74 17.99 6.80
CA HIS A 280 5.23 16.92 7.67
C HIS A 280 6.76 16.95 7.84
N SER A 281 7.52 17.16 6.76
CA SER A 281 8.98 17.26 6.84
C SER A 281 9.41 18.49 7.63
N PHE A 282 8.71 19.62 7.43
CA PHE A 282 8.93 20.85 8.17
C PHE A 282 8.62 20.68 9.67
N GLY A 283 7.49 20.04 10.00
CA GLY A 283 7.13 19.82 11.39
C GLY A 283 8.02 18.81 12.11
N LEU A 284 8.50 17.75 11.43
CA LEU A 284 9.52 16.86 11.98
C LEU A 284 10.82 17.63 12.33
N ASP A 285 11.24 18.52 11.45
CA ASP A 285 12.41 19.38 11.66
C ASP A 285 12.24 20.29 12.89
N LEU A 286 11.06 20.91 13.06
CA LEU A 286 10.73 21.70 14.25
C LEU A 286 10.80 20.86 15.55
N ILE A 287 10.20 19.67 15.56
CA ILE A 287 10.24 18.77 16.72
C ILE A 287 11.69 18.43 17.07
N LYS A 288 12.51 18.04 16.08
CA LYS A 288 13.92 17.67 16.30
C LYS A 288 14.74 18.82 16.87
N ARG A 289 14.49 20.05 16.41
CA ARG A 289 15.22 21.27 16.83
C ARG A 289 14.80 21.73 18.23
N PHE A 290 13.50 21.88 18.47
CA PHE A 290 12.99 22.64 19.61
C PHE A 290 12.35 21.78 20.71
N VAL A 291 12.14 20.49 20.46
CA VAL A 291 11.56 19.59 21.45
C VAL A 291 12.47 18.37 21.68
N PRO A 292 13.64 18.55 22.33
CA PRO A 292 14.58 17.45 22.56
C PRO A 292 13.97 16.24 23.28
N SER A 293 13.00 16.47 24.17
CA SER A 293 12.25 15.43 24.89
C SER A 293 11.34 14.60 23.97
N LEU A 294 10.89 15.17 22.85
CA LEU A 294 10.09 14.50 21.82
C LEU A 294 10.91 14.19 20.57
N ARG A 295 12.25 14.21 20.63
CA ARG A 295 13.09 13.73 19.52
C ARG A 295 12.72 12.28 19.25
N PRO A 296 12.01 11.99 18.14
CA PRO A 296 11.46 10.66 17.95
C PRO A 296 12.59 9.70 17.70
N ARG A 297 12.61 8.58 18.44
CA ARG A 297 13.50 7.46 18.12
C ARG A 297 13.07 6.82 16.80
N ARG A 298 11.77 6.84 16.52
CA ARG A 298 11.14 6.18 15.37
C ARG A 298 9.84 6.87 14.97
N LEU A 299 9.55 6.88 13.67
CA LEU A 299 8.22 7.18 13.14
C LEU A 299 7.47 5.86 12.92
N MET A 300 6.27 5.78 13.44
CA MET A 300 5.41 4.61 13.35
C MET A 300 4.45 4.75 12.16
N ASP A 301 4.37 3.71 11.33
CA ASP A 301 3.32 3.62 10.32
C ASP A 301 2.00 3.09 10.89
N ARG A 302 0.95 3.04 10.06
CA ARG A 302 -0.38 2.62 10.51
C ARG A 302 -0.45 1.13 10.82
N ALA A 303 0.32 0.27 10.13
CA ALA A 303 0.34 -1.16 10.40
C ALA A 303 1.03 -1.47 11.74
N GLU A 304 2.08 -0.73 12.08
CA GLU A 304 2.75 -0.78 13.38
C GLU A 304 1.86 -0.21 14.50
N ALA A 305 1.15 0.90 14.25
CA ALA A 305 0.18 1.44 15.22
C ALA A 305 -0.97 0.45 15.51
N VAL A 306 -1.42 -0.27 14.47
CA VAL A 306 -2.40 -1.36 14.63
C VAL A 306 -1.81 -2.50 15.44
N GLU A 307 -0.59 -2.95 15.14
CA GLU A 307 0.11 -3.99 15.91
C GLU A 307 0.19 -3.65 17.41
N LEU A 308 0.65 -2.43 17.71
CA LEU A 308 0.80 -1.93 19.07
C LEU A 308 -0.52 -1.94 19.85
N LEU A 309 -1.63 -1.53 19.21
CA LEU A 309 -2.94 -1.51 19.84
C LEU A 309 -3.60 -2.89 19.90
N GLU A 310 -3.36 -3.78 18.92
CA GLU A 310 -3.92 -5.14 18.90
C GLU A 310 -3.52 -5.94 20.14
N GLU A 311 -2.26 -5.83 20.56
CA GLU A 311 -1.75 -6.53 21.76
C GLU A 311 -2.48 -6.10 23.03
N ARG A 312 -2.87 -4.83 23.12
CA ARG A 312 -3.53 -4.25 24.30
C ARG A 312 -5.06 -4.21 24.18
N PHE A 313 -5.60 -4.50 22.98
CA PHE A 313 -7.02 -4.39 22.70
C PHE A 313 -7.92 -5.19 23.65
N PRO A 314 -7.56 -6.44 24.04
CA PRO A 314 -8.36 -7.22 24.99
C PRO A 314 -8.46 -6.62 26.39
N GLY A 315 -7.54 -5.73 26.76
CA GLY A 315 -7.53 -5.05 28.05
C GLY A 315 -8.45 -3.83 28.11
N PHE A 316 -8.98 -3.34 26.99
CA PHE A 316 -9.92 -2.22 26.98
C PHE A 316 -11.34 -2.66 27.39
N ASP A 317 -11.98 -1.89 28.25
CA ASP A 317 -13.40 -2.10 28.62
C ASP A 317 -14.33 -1.49 27.57
N LEU A 318 -14.35 -2.10 26.38
CA LEU A 318 -15.20 -1.68 25.26
C LEU A 318 -16.54 -2.42 25.27
N LYS A 319 -17.61 -1.75 24.88
CA LYS A 319 -18.97 -2.29 24.73
C LYS A 319 -19.43 -2.24 23.27
N GLU A 320 -19.31 -1.09 22.62
CA GLU A 320 -19.76 -0.82 21.25
C GLU A 320 -18.81 -1.39 20.20
N TYR A 321 -17.50 -1.27 20.43
CA TYR A 321 -16.45 -1.70 19.50
C TYR A 321 -15.74 -2.99 19.92
N ARG A 322 -16.27 -3.69 20.92
CA ARG A 322 -15.70 -4.93 21.41
C ARG A 322 -15.70 -6.01 20.32
N ASN A 323 -14.53 -6.22 19.72
CA ASN A 323 -14.29 -7.28 18.76
C ASN A 323 -13.02 -8.05 19.13
N LEU A 324 -13.19 -9.04 20.00
CA LEU A 324 -12.08 -9.90 20.45
C LEU A 324 -11.65 -10.90 19.38
N TYR A 325 -12.50 -11.19 18.39
CA TYR A 325 -12.17 -12.10 17.29
C TYR A 325 -11.06 -11.55 16.42
N ASP A 326 -11.22 -10.28 16.05
CA ASP A 326 -10.45 -9.69 14.98
C ASP A 326 -10.36 -8.17 15.10
N PRO A 327 -9.59 -7.67 16.08
CA PRO A 327 -9.56 -6.26 16.44
C PRO A 327 -8.92 -5.38 15.36
N THR A 328 -8.08 -5.92 14.48
CA THR A 328 -7.31 -5.15 13.48
C THR A 328 -8.14 -4.11 12.76
N ARG A 329 -9.34 -4.47 12.29
CA ARG A 329 -10.16 -3.54 11.49
C ARG A 329 -10.67 -2.40 12.33
N ILE A 330 -11.22 -2.72 13.51
CA ILE A 330 -11.81 -1.69 14.35
C ILE A 330 -10.73 -0.78 14.94
N VAL A 331 -9.59 -1.34 15.36
CA VAL A 331 -8.38 -0.58 15.73
C VAL A 331 -7.96 0.34 14.59
N SER A 332 -7.96 -0.16 13.35
CA SER A 332 -7.60 0.62 12.17
C SER A 332 -8.58 1.77 11.88
N GLU A 333 -9.86 1.61 12.19
CA GLU A 333 -10.87 2.68 12.07
C GLU A 333 -10.78 3.69 13.24
N MET A 334 -10.49 3.23 14.46
CA MET A 334 -10.19 4.10 15.60
C MET A 334 -8.96 4.97 15.32
N LEU A 335 -7.89 4.39 14.79
CA LEU A 335 -6.69 5.13 14.38
C LEU A 335 -6.96 6.15 13.27
N LYS A 336 -7.90 5.88 12.35
CA LYS A 336 -8.35 6.87 11.37
C LYS A 336 -9.09 8.04 12.03
N ALA A 337 -9.97 7.76 13.00
CA ALA A 337 -10.65 8.80 13.76
C ALA A 337 -9.65 9.66 14.56
N ILE A 338 -8.66 9.01 15.19
CA ILE A 338 -7.55 9.68 15.88
C ILE A 338 -6.76 10.55 14.90
N SER A 339 -6.35 10.01 13.75
CA SER A 339 -5.64 10.79 12.73
C SER A 339 -6.45 12.01 12.28
N ARG A 340 -7.77 11.85 12.11
CA ARG A 340 -8.65 12.97 11.75
C ARG A 340 -8.76 14.00 12.87
N ALA A 341 -8.78 13.59 14.14
CA ALA A 341 -8.74 14.52 15.27
C ALA A 341 -7.44 15.35 15.26
N LYS A 342 -6.29 14.71 14.99
CA LYS A 342 -5.00 15.41 14.85
C LYS A 342 -4.97 16.39 13.69
N ASP A 343 -5.62 16.06 12.56
CA ASP A 343 -5.78 16.98 11.42
C ASP A 343 -6.56 18.26 11.78
N GLU A 344 -7.37 18.22 12.84
CA GLU A 344 -8.13 19.36 13.41
C GLU A 344 -7.44 19.96 14.66
N VAL A 345 -6.23 19.47 15.03
CA VAL A 345 -5.50 19.84 16.26
C VAL A 345 -6.32 19.54 17.53
N VAL A 346 -7.01 18.39 17.54
CA VAL A 346 -7.74 17.87 18.69
C VAL A 346 -6.92 16.74 19.32
N ASP A 347 -6.42 16.99 20.53
CA ASP A 347 -5.70 16.01 21.34
C ASP A 347 -6.66 15.02 22.04
N GLU A 348 -6.09 14.05 22.74
CA GLU A 348 -6.85 13.01 23.45
C GLU A 348 -7.75 13.57 24.56
N LEU A 349 -7.35 14.69 25.18
CA LEU A 349 -8.12 15.33 26.25
C LEU A 349 -9.33 16.05 25.68
N ARG A 350 -9.12 16.87 24.64
CA ARG A 350 -10.19 17.61 23.98
C ARG A 350 -11.17 16.67 23.28
N TYR A 351 -10.70 15.57 22.68
CA TYR A 351 -11.57 14.55 22.12
C TYR A 351 -12.49 13.94 23.19
N ALA A 352 -11.95 13.64 24.37
CA ALA A 352 -12.73 13.11 25.49
C ALA A 352 -13.75 14.11 26.04
N GLU A 353 -13.44 15.41 26.04
CA GLU A 353 -14.41 16.47 26.35
C GLU A 353 -15.56 16.49 25.35
N LEU A 354 -15.26 16.56 24.05
CA LEU A 354 -16.28 16.59 23.01
C LEU A 354 -17.18 15.33 23.04
N ALA A 355 -16.60 14.17 23.31
CA ALA A 355 -17.37 12.93 23.47
C ALA A 355 -18.31 12.98 24.69
N ARG A 356 -17.89 13.59 25.82
CA ARG A 356 -18.75 13.79 26.99
C ARG A 356 -19.86 14.79 26.73
N ASP A 357 -19.57 15.89 26.06
CA ASP A 357 -20.57 16.90 25.69
C ASP A 357 -21.62 16.29 24.75
N MET A 358 -21.18 15.49 23.79
CA MET A 358 -22.06 14.74 22.88
C MET A 358 -22.95 13.75 23.64
N ALA A 359 -22.42 13.06 24.66
CA ALA A 359 -23.21 12.17 25.51
C ALA A 359 -24.24 12.92 26.36
N ALA A 360 -23.89 14.11 26.87
CA ALA A 360 -24.80 14.95 27.63
C ALA A 360 -25.92 15.55 26.76
N ALA A 361 -25.64 15.81 25.48
CA ALA A 361 -26.60 16.36 24.52
C ALA A 361 -27.45 15.29 23.82
N ALA A 362 -27.15 13.99 23.99
CA ALA A 362 -27.85 12.91 23.32
C ALA A 362 -29.33 12.84 23.76
N ALA A 363 -30.24 12.97 22.79
CA ALA A 363 -31.69 13.00 23.02
C ALA A 363 -32.44 11.80 22.42
N SER A 364 -31.72 10.81 21.89
CA SER A 364 -32.29 9.59 21.31
C SER A 364 -31.36 8.39 21.50
N ALA A 365 -31.90 7.17 21.46
CA ALA A 365 -31.11 5.95 21.59
C ALA A 365 -29.99 5.84 20.53
N ASP A 366 -30.25 6.30 19.31
CA ASP A 366 -29.22 6.34 18.26
C ASP A 366 -28.12 7.37 18.56
N ALA A 367 -28.49 8.54 19.09
CA ALA A 367 -27.54 9.58 19.50
C ALA A 367 -26.68 9.12 20.70
N GLU A 368 -27.31 8.49 21.71
CA GLU A 368 -26.62 7.91 22.86
C GLU A 368 -25.58 6.87 22.42
N LYS A 369 -25.95 6.02 21.46
CA LYS A 369 -25.05 5.01 20.91
C LYS A 369 -23.86 5.62 20.16
N ILE A 370 -24.09 6.66 19.35
CA ILE A 370 -23.01 7.37 18.65
C ILE A 370 -22.09 8.06 19.66
N ALA A 371 -22.63 8.68 20.71
CA ALA A 371 -21.85 9.30 21.77
C ALA A 371 -21.02 8.28 22.57
N ALA A 372 -21.59 7.12 22.90
CA ALA A 372 -20.89 6.03 23.58
C ALA A 372 -19.70 5.53 22.74
N ARG A 373 -19.89 5.40 21.43
CA ARG A 373 -18.81 5.09 20.48
C ARG A 373 -17.71 6.14 20.49
N ALA A 374 -18.05 7.43 20.48
CA ALA A 374 -17.05 8.49 20.60
C ALA A 374 -16.27 8.38 21.92
N GLY A 375 -16.94 8.06 23.03
CA GLY A 375 -16.30 7.80 24.32
C GLY A 375 -15.29 6.65 24.30
N GLU A 376 -15.62 5.56 23.61
CA GLU A 376 -14.68 4.43 23.43
C GLU A 376 -13.46 4.80 22.58
N VAL A 377 -13.64 5.58 21.51
CA VAL A 377 -12.51 6.10 20.74
C VAL A 377 -11.62 6.99 21.61
N ALA A 378 -12.20 7.82 22.48
CA ALA A 378 -11.46 8.67 23.40
C ALA A 378 -10.59 7.85 24.38
N GLN A 379 -11.14 6.76 24.93
CA GLN A 379 -10.40 5.83 25.79
C GLN A 379 -9.19 5.21 25.07
N VAL A 380 -9.39 4.76 23.83
CA VAL A 380 -8.33 4.17 23.01
C VAL A 380 -7.30 5.22 22.61
N TYR A 381 -7.72 6.44 22.28
CA TYR A 381 -6.81 7.55 21.93
C TYR A 381 -5.86 7.88 23.10
N ALA A 382 -6.38 8.01 24.32
CA ALA A 382 -5.56 8.27 25.50
C ALA A 382 -4.60 7.10 25.82
N ALA A 383 -4.98 5.86 25.52
CA ALA A 383 -4.06 4.72 25.65
C ALA A 383 -2.98 4.72 24.57
N TYR A 384 -3.35 5.02 23.33
CA TYR A 384 -2.45 5.09 22.19
C TYR A 384 -1.36 6.15 22.37
N GLU A 385 -1.70 7.37 22.82
CA GLU A 385 -0.69 8.40 23.08
C GLU A 385 0.30 8.00 24.19
N ARG A 386 -0.16 7.30 25.23
CA ARG A 386 0.72 6.76 26.28
C ARG A 386 1.68 5.70 25.74
N LEU A 387 1.17 4.73 24.98
CA LEU A 387 1.98 3.66 24.40
C LEU A 387 3.07 4.22 23.47
N LYS A 388 2.73 5.21 22.64
CA LYS A 388 3.74 5.89 21.81
C LYS A 388 4.81 6.60 22.63
N ALA A 389 4.41 7.27 23.71
CA ALA A 389 5.34 7.97 24.58
C ALA A 389 6.30 6.99 25.26
N ASP A 390 5.79 5.85 25.75
CA ASP A 390 6.59 4.78 26.35
C ASP A 390 7.62 4.20 25.37
N GLU A 391 7.26 4.08 24.08
CA GLU A 391 8.18 3.63 23.02
C GLU A 391 9.05 4.74 22.41
N GLY A 392 8.85 6.01 22.80
CA GLY A 392 9.56 7.15 22.21
C GLY A 392 9.30 7.33 20.71
N CYS A 393 8.09 7.03 20.26
CA CYS A 393 7.67 7.05 18.85
C CYS A 393 6.68 8.19 18.55
N LEU A 394 6.65 8.63 17.29
CA LEU A 394 5.63 9.55 16.76
C LEU A 394 4.89 8.91 15.59
N ASP A 395 3.67 9.37 15.33
CA ASP A 395 2.92 9.05 14.11
C ASP A 395 2.87 10.25 13.14
N PHE A 396 2.29 10.04 11.96
CA PHE A 396 2.20 11.08 10.92
C PHE A 396 1.38 12.30 11.34
N GLY A 397 0.32 12.13 12.15
CA GLY A 397 -0.50 13.26 12.60
C GLY A 397 0.25 14.17 13.57
N ASP A 398 1.12 13.59 14.40
CA ASP A 398 1.98 14.34 15.33
C ASP A 398 2.91 15.32 14.61
N LEU A 399 3.32 15.00 13.38
CA LEU A 399 4.26 15.82 12.60
C LEU A 399 3.70 17.18 12.22
N VAL A 400 2.39 17.41 12.32
CA VAL A 400 1.80 18.73 12.08
C VAL A 400 1.18 19.27 13.36
N MET A 401 0.43 18.44 14.09
CA MET A 401 -0.25 18.85 15.32
C MET A 401 0.74 19.30 16.42
N ARG A 402 1.80 18.53 16.70
CA ARG A 402 2.75 18.88 17.79
C ARG A 402 3.49 20.20 17.51
N PRO A 403 3.96 20.50 16.28
CA PRO A 403 4.49 21.81 15.93
C PRO A 403 3.50 22.97 16.12
N VAL A 404 2.22 22.76 15.81
CA VAL A 404 1.18 23.77 16.07
C VAL A 404 1.11 24.06 17.56
N VAL A 405 0.93 23.02 18.37
CA VAL A 405 0.86 23.13 19.84
C VAL A 405 2.12 23.79 20.41
N LEU A 406 3.30 23.46 19.87
CA LEU A 406 4.56 24.09 20.27
C LEU A 406 4.55 25.60 20.00
N LEU A 407 4.25 26.01 18.77
CA LEU A 407 4.35 27.42 18.37
C LEU A 407 3.24 28.29 18.97
N GLU A 408 2.06 27.72 19.24
CA GLU A 408 0.98 28.43 19.92
C GLU A 408 1.31 28.68 21.40
N ASN A 409 1.96 27.73 22.08
CA ASN A 409 2.25 27.81 23.51
C ASN A 409 3.63 28.41 23.86
N ASP A 410 4.60 28.36 22.95
CA ASP A 410 5.96 28.89 23.17
C ASP A 410 6.21 30.12 22.28
N GLU A 411 6.15 31.30 22.90
CA GLU A 411 6.40 32.57 22.21
C GLU A 411 7.83 32.72 21.71
N GLN A 412 8.83 32.20 22.44
CA GLN A 412 10.23 32.35 22.06
C GLN A 412 10.55 31.55 20.80
N VAL A 413 10.09 30.29 20.75
CA VAL A 413 10.25 29.43 19.57
C VAL A 413 9.51 30.04 18.38
N ARG A 414 8.29 30.54 18.60
CA ARG A 414 7.49 31.20 17.57
C ARG A 414 8.19 32.43 16.98
N ASP A 415 8.79 33.27 17.81
CA ASP A 415 9.50 34.47 17.36
C ASP A 415 10.80 34.15 16.61
N ILE A 416 11.53 33.11 17.04
CA ILE A 416 12.68 32.59 16.29
C ILE A 416 12.23 32.14 14.90
N MET A 417 11.17 31.34 14.82
CA MET A 417 10.66 30.82 13.55
C MET A 417 10.11 31.91 12.64
N ARG A 418 9.41 32.92 13.17
CA ARG A 418 8.95 34.10 12.42
C ARG A 418 10.09 34.84 11.74
N LYS A 419 11.21 35.01 12.44
CA LYS A 419 12.41 35.67 11.89
C LYS A 419 13.09 34.81 10.83
N GLN A 420 13.15 33.49 11.04
CA GLN A 420 13.76 32.56 10.10
C GLN A 420 12.90 32.30 8.85
N CYS A 421 11.57 32.36 8.96
CA CYS A 421 10.64 32.13 7.87
C CYS A 421 9.91 33.44 7.49
N ALA A 422 10.67 34.47 7.14
CA ALA A 422 10.12 35.80 6.83
C ALA A 422 9.21 35.83 5.59
N HIS A 423 9.40 34.89 4.66
CA HIS A 423 8.54 34.71 3.48
C HIS A 423 8.05 33.27 3.39
N VAL A 424 6.73 33.07 3.50
CA VAL A 424 6.12 31.73 3.44
C VAL A 424 5.33 31.58 2.14
N LEU A 425 5.71 30.59 1.35
CA LEU A 425 5.11 30.24 0.07
C LEU A 425 4.41 28.88 0.19
N VAL A 426 3.13 28.81 -0.14
CA VAL A 426 2.34 27.57 -0.01
C VAL A 426 1.77 27.15 -1.36
N ASP A 427 2.11 25.94 -1.77
CA ASP A 427 1.61 25.30 -2.98
C ASP A 427 0.47 24.32 -2.70
N GLU A 428 -0.54 24.27 -3.58
CA GLU A 428 -1.73 23.43 -3.41
C GLU A 428 -2.51 23.74 -2.12
N TYR A 429 -2.74 25.02 -1.83
CA TYR A 429 -3.42 25.47 -0.60
C TYR A 429 -4.82 24.85 -0.40
N GLN A 430 -5.48 24.34 -1.45
CA GLN A 430 -6.75 23.62 -1.30
C GLN A 430 -6.63 22.24 -0.63
N ASP A 431 -5.43 21.66 -0.61
CA ASP A 431 -5.18 20.31 -0.08
C ASP A 431 -4.66 20.33 1.36
N VAL A 432 -4.47 21.51 1.96
CA VAL A 432 -4.01 21.61 3.35
C VAL A 432 -5.14 21.29 4.33
N ASN A 433 -4.83 20.57 5.41
CA ASN A 433 -5.74 20.32 6.53
C ASN A 433 -5.77 21.52 7.50
N ARG A 434 -6.70 21.53 8.47
CA ARG A 434 -6.84 22.66 9.40
C ARG A 434 -5.61 22.83 10.28
N ALA A 435 -4.99 21.74 10.74
CA ALA A 435 -3.72 21.78 11.47
C ALA A 435 -2.61 22.51 10.70
N SER A 436 -2.51 22.29 9.39
CA SER A 436 -1.56 23.00 8.52
C SER A 436 -1.87 24.50 8.41
N VAL A 437 -3.15 24.89 8.39
CA VAL A 437 -3.53 26.33 8.40
C VAL A 437 -3.19 26.96 9.74
N ARG A 438 -3.50 26.30 10.87
CA ARG A 438 -3.10 26.78 12.21
C ARG A 438 -1.58 26.90 12.35
N LEU A 439 -0.82 25.98 11.75
CA LEU A 439 0.62 26.08 11.69
C LEU A 439 1.07 27.35 10.95
N LEU A 440 0.45 27.66 9.81
CA LEU A 440 0.71 28.90 9.07
C LEU A 440 0.29 30.14 9.85
N GLU A 441 -0.82 30.11 10.58
CA GLU A 441 -1.27 31.20 11.46
C GLU A 441 -0.26 31.46 12.60
N ALA A 442 0.22 30.40 13.26
CA ALA A 442 1.24 30.51 14.29
C ALA A 442 2.54 31.10 13.73
N LEU A 443 2.98 30.62 12.56
CA LEU A 443 4.21 31.07 11.87
C LEU A 443 4.11 32.49 11.32
N CYS A 444 3.00 32.86 10.67
CA CYS A 444 2.89 34.11 9.90
C CYS A 444 2.11 35.20 10.64
N GLY A 445 1.48 34.90 11.78
CA GLY A 445 0.59 35.81 12.49
C GLY A 445 -0.56 36.27 11.59
N LYS A 446 -0.64 37.59 11.33
CA LYS A 446 -1.63 38.16 10.39
C LYS A 446 -1.38 37.82 8.92
N GLY A 447 -0.37 37.03 8.59
CA GLY A 447 -0.06 36.60 7.22
C GLY A 447 0.79 37.59 6.43
N GLU A 448 1.58 38.43 7.12
CA GLU A 448 2.56 39.28 6.43
C GLU A 448 3.53 38.38 5.64
N ASN A 449 3.72 38.68 4.35
CA ASN A 449 4.51 37.88 3.40
C ASN A 449 4.05 36.44 3.13
N LEU A 450 2.84 36.05 3.55
CA LEU A 450 2.25 34.78 3.16
C LEU A 450 1.73 34.84 1.72
N TRP A 451 2.23 33.95 0.87
CA TRP A 451 1.79 33.80 -0.52
C TRP A 451 1.36 32.36 -0.75
N ALA A 452 0.07 32.13 -0.99
CA ALA A 452 -0.51 30.82 -1.21
C ALA A 452 -1.07 30.71 -2.62
N VAL A 453 -1.03 29.52 -3.21
CA VAL A 453 -1.64 29.23 -4.50
C VAL A 453 -2.42 27.92 -4.48
N GLY A 454 -3.60 27.92 -5.08
CA GLY A 454 -4.47 26.73 -5.12
C GLY A 454 -5.73 26.91 -5.95
N ASP A 455 -6.54 25.87 -6.00
CA ASP A 455 -7.84 25.84 -6.68
C ASP A 455 -8.82 24.94 -5.92
N ALA A 456 -9.88 25.55 -5.35
CA ALA A 456 -10.82 24.85 -4.47
C ALA A 456 -11.49 23.65 -5.18
N ARG A 457 -11.68 23.74 -6.50
CA ARG A 457 -12.28 22.70 -7.36
C ARG A 457 -11.40 21.46 -7.52
N GLN A 458 -10.16 21.51 -7.06
CA GLN A 458 -9.22 20.39 -7.09
C GLN A 458 -8.99 19.78 -5.70
N SER A 459 -9.72 20.17 -4.64
CA SER A 459 -9.56 19.57 -3.31
C SER A 459 -10.09 18.12 -3.31
N ILE A 460 -9.18 17.14 -3.37
CA ILE A 460 -9.51 15.70 -3.50
C ILE A 460 -8.80 14.81 -2.47
N TYR A 461 -8.24 15.42 -1.42
CA TYR A 461 -7.53 14.70 -0.35
C TYR A 461 -8.27 14.81 0.99
N ARG A 462 -9.61 14.79 0.97
CA ARG A 462 -10.42 15.03 2.18
C ARG A 462 -10.24 13.93 3.22
N PHE A 463 -9.94 12.72 2.75
CA PHE A 463 -9.51 11.59 3.58
C PHE A 463 -8.18 11.83 4.36
N ARG A 464 -7.45 12.91 4.08
CA ARG A 464 -6.26 13.41 4.81
C ARG A 464 -6.49 14.76 5.50
N GLY A 465 -7.74 15.13 5.77
CA GLY A 465 -8.02 16.41 6.43
C GLY A 465 -8.21 17.61 5.50
N ALA A 466 -7.88 17.50 4.19
CA ALA A 466 -7.99 18.62 3.26
C ALA A 466 -9.41 19.18 3.17
N SER A 467 -9.55 20.49 3.07
CA SER A 467 -10.87 21.12 2.95
C SER A 467 -10.84 22.39 2.10
N SER A 468 -11.75 22.48 1.12
CA SER A 468 -12.02 23.71 0.36
C SER A 468 -12.45 24.87 1.26
N PHE A 469 -12.96 24.57 2.45
CA PHE A 469 -13.27 25.52 3.52
C PHE A 469 -12.09 26.44 3.86
N ASN A 470 -10.87 25.90 3.87
CA ASN A 470 -9.67 26.70 4.18
C ASN A 470 -9.44 27.81 3.13
N MET A 471 -9.83 27.57 1.87
CA MET A 471 -9.77 28.60 0.83
C MET A 471 -10.85 29.67 0.98
N SER A 472 -12.04 29.31 1.48
CA SER A 472 -13.14 30.27 1.61
C SER A 472 -12.93 31.24 2.77
N ARG A 473 -12.21 30.82 3.82
CA ARG A 473 -11.80 31.63 4.98
C ARG A 473 -10.63 32.57 4.77
N PHE A 474 -9.75 32.25 3.82
CA PHE A 474 -8.54 33.06 3.59
C PHE A 474 -8.86 34.53 3.26
N GLY A 475 -8.33 35.48 4.03
CA GLY A 475 -8.60 36.91 3.89
C GLY A 475 -9.87 37.40 4.60
N LYS A 476 -10.61 36.49 5.25
CA LYS A 476 -11.75 36.79 6.11
C LYS A 476 -11.37 36.44 7.55
N GLU A 477 -11.70 35.23 8.01
CA GLU A 477 -11.39 34.74 9.35
C GLU A 477 -9.90 34.34 9.46
N ASP A 478 -9.39 33.64 8.46
CA ASP A 478 -7.97 33.26 8.41
C ASP A 478 -7.19 34.35 7.66
N PHE A 479 -6.12 34.89 8.26
CA PHE A 479 -5.30 35.95 7.67
C PHE A 479 -6.10 37.19 7.21
N GLU A 480 -6.85 37.79 8.15
CA GLU A 480 -7.72 38.95 7.92
C GLU A 480 -7.05 40.05 7.06
N GLY A 481 -7.78 40.57 6.07
CA GLY A 481 -7.27 41.56 5.12
C GLY A 481 -6.48 40.98 3.94
N GLY A 482 -6.39 39.65 3.85
CA GLY A 482 -5.78 38.94 2.73
C GLY A 482 -6.43 39.22 1.38
N ARG A 483 -5.57 39.39 0.36
CA ARG A 483 -6.00 39.69 -1.01
C ARG A 483 -6.06 38.40 -1.83
N ARG A 484 -7.01 38.34 -2.77
CA ARG A 484 -7.16 37.21 -3.69
C ARG A 484 -6.87 37.64 -5.13
N GLY A 485 -6.20 36.78 -5.88
CA GLY A 485 -5.98 36.92 -7.32
C GLY A 485 -6.52 35.73 -8.10
N ARG A 486 -6.61 35.84 -9.43
CA ARG A 486 -7.07 34.75 -10.29
C ARG A 486 -6.36 34.69 -11.64
N LEU A 487 -5.91 33.49 -12.03
CA LEU A 487 -5.44 33.19 -13.38
C LEU A 487 -6.59 32.69 -14.26
N GLN A 488 -6.60 33.09 -15.54
CA GLN A 488 -7.70 32.82 -16.47
C GLN A 488 -7.30 32.09 -17.76
N VAL A 489 -6.00 32.03 -18.09
CA VAL A 489 -5.54 31.41 -19.33
C VAL A 489 -5.05 30.01 -19.04
N ASN A 490 -5.62 29.00 -19.70
CA ASN A 490 -5.19 27.61 -19.67
C ASN A 490 -4.24 27.33 -20.83
N TYR A 491 -3.04 26.85 -20.52
CA TYR A 491 -1.99 26.53 -21.49
C TYR A 491 -1.90 25.03 -21.83
N ARG A 492 -2.74 24.19 -21.22
CA ARG A 492 -2.68 22.73 -21.28
C ARG A 492 -3.61 22.14 -22.33
N SER A 493 -4.88 22.52 -22.29
CA SER A 493 -5.98 21.82 -22.93
C SER A 493 -6.58 22.63 -24.07
N THR A 494 -7.13 21.95 -25.06
CA THR A 494 -7.87 22.56 -26.18
C THR A 494 -9.14 23.26 -25.71
N SER A 495 -9.66 24.19 -26.51
CA SER A 495 -10.86 24.97 -26.17
C SER A 495 -12.07 24.11 -25.82
N GLU A 496 -12.27 22.99 -26.53
CA GLU A 496 -13.41 22.09 -26.29
C GLU A 496 -13.35 21.42 -24.91
N ILE A 497 -12.17 20.97 -24.48
CA ILE A 497 -11.97 20.36 -23.16
C ILE A 497 -12.09 21.41 -22.06
N VAL A 498 -11.49 22.60 -22.24
CA VAL A 498 -11.59 23.71 -21.28
C VAL A 498 -13.04 24.14 -21.10
N GLY A 499 -13.81 24.23 -22.19
CA GLY A 499 -15.23 24.53 -22.15
C GLY A 499 -16.01 23.50 -21.32
N ALA A 500 -15.77 22.21 -21.56
CA ALA A 500 -16.52 21.14 -20.91
C ALA A 500 -16.33 21.08 -19.39
N PHE A 501 -15.07 21.09 -18.90
CA PHE A 501 -14.85 21.08 -17.45
C PHE A 501 -15.17 22.44 -16.80
N SER A 502 -15.13 23.55 -17.56
CA SER A 502 -15.56 24.86 -17.04
C SER A 502 -17.07 24.92 -16.84
N ALA A 503 -17.85 24.38 -17.79
CA ALA A 503 -19.31 24.23 -17.66
C ALA A 503 -19.65 23.37 -16.43
N PHE A 504 -18.96 22.25 -16.25
CA PHE A 504 -19.15 21.40 -15.06
C PHE A 504 -18.92 22.17 -13.74
N ALA A 505 -17.92 23.06 -13.74
CA ALA A 505 -17.54 23.84 -12.56
C ALA A 505 -18.48 24.98 -12.22
N GLU A 506 -19.38 25.41 -13.11
CA GLU A 506 -20.35 26.48 -12.82
C GLU A 506 -21.35 26.08 -11.73
N GLU A 507 -21.73 24.80 -11.70
CA GLU A 507 -22.65 24.24 -10.71
C GLU A 507 -21.96 23.68 -9.46
N MET A 508 -20.63 23.72 -9.37
CA MET A 508 -19.91 23.21 -8.20
C MET A 508 -20.10 24.12 -6.97
N PRO A 509 -20.28 23.56 -5.75
CA PRO A 509 -20.39 24.36 -4.51
C PRO A 509 -19.20 25.29 -4.26
N THR A 510 -18.01 24.91 -4.73
CA THR A 510 -16.77 25.71 -4.65
C THR A 510 -16.79 26.96 -5.53
N GLY A 511 -17.83 27.16 -6.34
CA GLY A 511 -18.00 28.29 -7.24
C GLY A 511 -17.31 28.14 -8.60
N GLY A 512 -17.81 28.90 -9.58
CA GLY A 512 -17.39 28.81 -10.98
C GLY A 512 -16.24 29.73 -11.41
N GLY A 513 -15.84 29.54 -12.67
CA GLY A 513 -15.50 30.68 -13.50
C GLY A 513 -14.59 30.39 -14.68
N SER A 514 -14.61 31.36 -15.58
CA SER A 514 -14.16 31.20 -16.96
C SER A 514 -12.65 31.06 -17.08
N LEU A 515 -12.26 30.00 -17.80
CA LEU A 515 -10.91 29.77 -18.30
C LEU A 515 -10.94 29.86 -19.83
N SER A 516 -9.94 30.52 -20.42
CA SER A 516 -9.74 30.55 -21.87
C SER A 516 -8.56 29.69 -22.26
N SER A 517 -8.69 28.91 -23.35
CA SER A 517 -7.57 28.11 -23.86
C SER A 517 -6.60 28.95 -24.67
N SER A 518 -5.30 28.80 -24.41
CA SER A 518 -4.22 29.34 -25.24
C SER A 518 -3.87 28.43 -26.42
N ARG A 519 -4.33 27.17 -26.42
CA ARG A 519 -4.04 26.19 -27.50
C ARG A 519 -5.02 26.27 -28.66
N GLY A 520 -6.14 26.99 -28.48
CA GLY A 520 -7.16 27.12 -29.51
C GLY A 520 -8.02 25.86 -29.68
N ARG A 521 -8.76 25.82 -30.78
CA ARG A 521 -9.72 24.75 -31.09
C ARG A 521 -9.04 23.58 -31.77
N SER A 522 -9.42 22.38 -31.37
CA SER A 522 -8.97 21.13 -32.02
C SER A 522 -10.01 20.53 -32.96
N GLY A 523 -11.29 20.90 -32.79
CA GLY A 523 -12.41 20.28 -33.49
C GLY A 523 -12.86 18.94 -32.90
N ALA A 524 -12.18 18.41 -31.87
CA ALA A 524 -12.55 17.17 -31.18
C ALA A 524 -13.04 17.49 -29.76
N GLY A 525 -14.35 17.36 -29.54
CA GLY A 525 -14.96 17.52 -28.22
C GLY A 525 -14.87 16.26 -27.35
N PRO A 526 -15.24 16.35 -26.06
CA PRO A 526 -15.40 15.17 -25.21
C PRO A 526 -16.41 14.17 -25.77
N GLU A 527 -16.18 12.89 -25.51
CA GLU A 527 -17.05 11.79 -25.99
C GLU A 527 -17.51 10.92 -24.82
N LEU A 528 -18.82 10.61 -24.76
CA LEU A 528 -19.36 9.53 -23.95
C LEU A 528 -19.63 8.31 -24.83
N ARG A 529 -18.90 7.22 -24.58
CA ARG A 529 -19.08 5.91 -25.24
C ARG A 529 -19.83 4.96 -24.31
N LYS A 530 -21.03 4.58 -24.72
CA LYS A 530 -21.92 3.68 -23.98
C LYS A 530 -21.83 2.25 -24.53
N VAL A 531 -21.77 1.27 -23.65
CA VAL A 531 -21.85 -0.16 -23.97
C VAL A 531 -23.05 -0.78 -23.25
N ASP A 532 -23.49 -1.96 -23.69
CA ASP A 532 -24.60 -2.67 -23.04
C ASP A 532 -24.24 -3.10 -21.62
N SER A 533 -23.19 -3.92 -21.47
CA SER A 533 -22.83 -4.52 -20.18
C SER A 533 -21.51 -3.99 -19.61
N LYS A 534 -21.31 -4.15 -18.31
CA LYS A 534 -20.07 -3.74 -17.63
C LYS A 534 -18.86 -4.52 -18.14
N GLU A 535 -19.05 -5.80 -18.45
CA GLU A 535 -18.02 -6.74 -18.93
C GLU A 535 -17.48 -6.32 -20.30
N ALA A 536 -18.27 -5.55 -21.06
CA ALA A 536 -17.90 -5.03 -22.38
C ALA A 536 -16.98 -3.79 -22.31
N LEU A 537 -16.88 -3.11 -21.15
CA LEU A 537 -16.12 -1.87 -20.99
C LEU A 537 -14.62 -2.03 -21.25
N PRO A 538 -13.90 -3.00 -20.66
CA PRO A 538 -12.45 -3.12 -20.87
C PRO A 538 -12.08 -3.30 -22.33
N GLN A 539 -12.85 -4.12 -23.05
CA GLN A 539 -12.69 -4.34 -24.47
C GLN A 539 -12.88 -3.07 -25.28
N LYS A 540 -13.94 -2.30 -24.98
CA LYS A 540 -14.17 -1.03 -25.67
C LYS A 540 -13.08 0.00 -25.41
N ILE A 541 -12.47 -0.02 -24.23
CA ILE A 541 -11.33 0.83 -23.90
C ILE A 541 -10.08 0.40 -24.67
N ALA A 542 -9.78 -0.90 -24.76
CA ALA A 542 -8.67 -1.41 -25.57
C ALA A 542 -8.80 -1.00 -27.05
N GLU A 543 -9.99 -1.13 -27.63
CA GLU A 543 -10.27 -0.68 -29.00
C GLU A 543 -10.05 0.82 -29.18
N ALA A 544 -10.45 1.62 -28.19
CA ALA A 544 -10.27 3.08 -28.22
C ALA A 544 -8.80 3.48 -28.07
N ILE A 545 -8.02 2.73 -27.27
CA ILE A 545 -6.57 2.93 -27.15
C ILE A 545 -5.88 2.70 -28.50
N GLU A 546 -6.24 1.61 -29.20
CA GLU A 546 -5.71 1.33 -30.54
C GLU A 546 -6.21 2.33 -31.59
N GLU A 547 -7.42 2.86 -31.43
CA GLU A 547 -7.94 3.94 -32.28
C GLU A 547 -7.09 5.21 -32.14
N MET A 548 -6.75 5.61 -30.91
CA MET A 548 -5.88 6.76 -30.66
C MET A 548 -4.45 6.50 -31.11
N ARG A 549 -3.97 5.25 -30.99
CA ARG A 549 -2.68 4.83 -31.55
C ARG A 549 -2.62 5.03 -33.06
N ARG A 550 -3.65 4.60 -33.78
CA ARG A 550 -3.79 4.83 -35.22
C ARG A 550 -3.94 6.32 -35.58
N ALA A 551 -4.43 7.14 -34.65
CA ALA A 551 -4.51 8.58 -34.79
C ALA A 551 -3.20 9.33 -34.45
N GLY A 552 -2.11 8.61 -34.12
CA GLY A 552 -0.78 9.18 -33.90
C GLY A 552 -0.37 9.39 -32.44
N TYR A 553 -1.17 8.97 -31.47
CA TYR A 553 -0.81 9.01 -30.04
C TYR A 553 -0.12 7.70 -29.64
N SER A 554 1.09 7.74 -29.08
CA SER A 554 1.77 6.55 -28.56
C SER A 554 0.97 5.90 -27.40
N TYR A 555 1.36 4.72 -26.91
CA TYR A 555 0.72 4.19 -25.70
C TYR A 555 1.02 5.07 -24.49
N GLY A 556 2.25 5.59 -24.38
CA GLY A 556 2.67 6.52 -23.34
C GLY A 556 1.91 7.86 -23.31
N ASP A 557 1.27 8.24 -24.42
CA ASP A 557 0.43 9.45 -24.51
C ASP A 557 -0.98 9.28 -23.93
N GLN A 558 -1.34 8.07 -23.50
CA GLN A 558 -2.69 7.69 -23.12
C GLN A 558 -2.77 7.25 -21.66
N ALA A 559 -3.83 7.68 -20.96
CA ALA A 559 -4.07 7.30 -19.57
C ALA A 559 -5.51 6.82 -19.33
N VAL A 560 -5.66 5.77 -18.52
CA VAL A 560 -6.95 5.29 -18.01
C VAL A 560 -7.09 5.65 -16.54
N LEU A 561 -8.11 6.47 -16.23
CA LEU A 561 -8.32 7.03 -14.88
C LEU A 561 -9.53 6.41 -14.20
N CYS A 562 -9.30 5.63 -13.15
CA CYS A 562 -10.36 4.96 -12.40
C CYS A 562 -10.59 5.60 -11.03
N THR A 563 -11.79 5.40 -10.47
CA THR A 563 -12.12 5.95 -9.15
C THR A 563 -11.40 5.21 -8.01
N GLY A 564 -10.95 3.96 -8.19
CA GLY A 564 -10.26 3.19 -7.14
C GLY A 564 -9.40 2.04 -7.68
N ASN A 565 -8.56 1.50 -6.80
CA ASN A 565 -7.52 0.51 -7.16
C ASN A 565 -8.08 -0.83 -7.65
N GLU A 566 -9.18 -1.33 -7.09
CA GLU A 566 -9.79 -2.61 -7.50
C GLU A 566 -10.16 -2.58 -8.99
N LYS A 567 -10.79 -1.50 -9.45
CA LYS A 567 -11.13 -1.31 -10.87
C LYS A 567 -9.89 -1.21 -11.75
N LEU A 568 -8.80 -0.61 -11.25
CA LEU A 568 -7.54 -0.55 -12.00
C LEU A 568 -6.95 -1.94 -12.21
N SER A 569 -6.93 -2.77 -11.17
CA SER A 569 -6.47 -4.16 -11.31
C SER A 569 -7.28 -4.92 -12.35
N ASP A 570 -8.61 -4.76 -12.34
CA ASP A 570 -9.49 -5.40 -13.32
C ASP A 570 -9.19 -4.93 -14.76
N PHE A 571 -9.09 -3.61 -14.98
CA PHE A 571 -8.79 -3.05 -16.29
C PHE A 571 -7.36 -3.38 -16.75
N ALA A 572 -6.36 -3.35 -15.86
CA ALA A 572 -4.99 -3.71 -16.19
C ALA A 572 -4.91 -5.14 -16.72
N ARG A 573 -5.45 -6.10 -15.95
CA ARG A 573 -5.48 -7.52 -16.34
C ARG A 573 -6.16 -7.71 -17.70
N GLU A 574 -7.30 -7.08 -17.92
CA GLU A 574 -8.06 -7.27 -19.15
C GLU A 574 -7.42 -6.57 -20.36
N LEU A 575 -6.80 -5.41 -20.18
CA LEU A 575 -6.04 -4.74 -21.23
C LEU A 575 -4.79 -5.55 -21.63
N GLU A 576 -4.07 -6.10 -20.66
CA GLU A 576 -2.92 -6.99 -20.90
C GLU A 576 -3.33 -8.24 -21.67
N LEU A 577 -4.46 -8.88 -21.31
CA LEU A 577 -5.01 -10.03 -22.03
C LEU A 577 -5.36 -9.70 -23.49
N GLN A 578 -5.64 -8.43 -23.79
CA GLN A 578 -5.92 -7.96 -25.14
C GLN A 578 -4.66 -7.55 -25.92
N GLY A 579 -3.49 -7.56 -25.29
CA GLY A 579 -2.20 -7.23 -25.88
C GLY A 579 -1.82 -5.76 -25.74
N ILE A 580 -2.51 -4.98 -24.89
CA ILE A 580 -2.20 -3.58 -24.64
C ILE A 580 -1.12 -3.50 -23.55
N PRO A 581 0.05 -2.87 -23.79
CA PRO A 581 1.05 -2.65 -22.76
C PRO A 581 0.52 -1.62 -21.75
N VAL A 582 0.47 -2.00 -20.48
CA VAL A 582 0.00 -1.11 -19.39
C VAL A 582 1.10 -0.86 -18.37
N LEU A 583 1.11 0.35 -17.83
CA LEU A 583 1.99 0.76 -16.75
C LEU A 583 1.20 0.79 -15.44
N TYR A 584 1.08 -0.37 -14.79
CA TYR A 584 0.37 -0.55 -13.52
C TYR A 584 1.00 -1.66 -12.69
N LEU A 585 1.41 -1.35 -11.46
CA LEU A 585 2.03 -2.34 -10.58
C LEU A 585 0.98 -3.22 -9.86
N GLY A 586 -0.17 -2.65 -9.50
CA GLY A 586 -1.14 -3.35 -8.65
C GLY A 586 -0.66 -3.48 -7.20
N SER A 587 -1.28 -4.40 -6.47
CA SER A 587 -0.84 -4.78 -5.11
C SER A 587 0.48 -5.53 -5.22
N LEU A 588 1.57 -4.91 -4.75
CA LEU A 588 2.94 -5.43 -4.93
C LEU A 588 3.05 -6.88 -4.44
N PHE A 589 2.56 -7.16 -3.24
CA PHE A 589 2.64 -8.47 -2.59
C PHE A 589 1.73 -9.54 -3.19
N GLU A 590 0.79 -9.14 -4.06
CA GLU A 590 -0.08 -10.09 -4.75
C GLU A 590 0.42 -10.49 -6.13
N ARG A 591 1.44 -9.78 -6.66
CA ARG A 591 2.05 -10.08 -7.97
C ARG A 591 2.73 -11.45 -7.97
N PRO A 592 2.65 -12.22 -9.08
CA PRO A 592 3.24 -13.55 -9.16
C PRO A 592 4.74 -13.59 -8.82
N GLU A 593 5.55 -12.75 -9.46
CA GLU A 593 7.00 -12.70 -9.28
C GLU A 593 7.40 -12.32 -7.84
N VAL A 594 6.60 -11.49 -7.15
CA VAL A 594 6.81 -11.15 -5.75
C VAL A 594 6.45 -12.33 -4.85
N LYS A 595 5.33 -13.01 -5.12
CA LYS A 595 4.93 -14.22 -4.40
C LYS A 595 5.92 -15.37 -4.56
N ASP A 596 6.62 -15.47 -5.70
CA ASP A 596 7.70 -16.46 -5.89
C ASP A 596 8.80 -16.24 -4.85
N LEU A 597 9.24 -15.00 -4.69
CA LEU A 597 10.27 -14.60 -3.72
C LEU A 597 9.78 -14.71 -2.27
N LEU A 598 8.53 -14.33 -1.98
CA LEU A 598 7.95 -14.49 -0.64
C LEU A 598 7.73 -15.96 -0.27
N SER A 599 7.42 -16.81 -1.26
CA SER A 599 7.34 -18.26 -1.04
C SER A 599 8.70 -18.85 -0.75
N PHE A 600 9.77 -18.35 -1.39
CA PHE A 600 11.14 -18.74 -1.04
C PHE A 600 11.46 -18.43 0.43
N LEU A 601 11.17 -17.20 0.88
CA LEU A 601 11.33 -16.83 2.29
C LEU A 601 10.50 -17.72 3.22
N SER A 602 9.27 -18.08 2.82
CA SER A 602 8.39 -18.90 3.65
C SER A 602 8.96 -20.29 3.98
N VAL A 603 9.75 -20.88 3.07
CA VAL A 603 10.35 -22.21 3.26
C VAL A 603 11.41 -22.20 4.37
N LEU A 604 12.12 -21.09 4.59
CA LEU A 604 13.12 -20.96 5.66
C LEU A 604 12.51 -20.97 7.08
N CYS A 605 11.19 -20.83 7.19
CA CYS A 605 10.49 -20.85 8.48
C CYS A 605 9.33 -21.85 8.54
N ASP A 606 9.05 -22.59 7.46
CA ASP A 606 7.99 -23.60 7.40
C ASP A 606 8.60 -25.00 7.24
N PRO A 607 8.72 -25.79 8.32
CA PRO A 607 9.26 -27.14 8.25
C PRO A 607 8.35 -28.14 7.50
N ARG A 608 7.13 -27.72 7.12
CA ARG A 608 6.24 -28.50 6.24
C ARG A 608 6.38 -28.14 4.76
N GLY A 609 7.23 -27.17 4.43
CA GLY A 609 7.64 -26.85 3.07
C GLY A 609 6.52 -26.42 2.13
N MET A 610 5.47 -25.72 2.61
CA MET A 610 4.35 -25.30 1.73
C MET A 610 4.81 -24.46 0.55
N GLY A 611 5.83 -23.63 0.74
CA GLY A 611 6.45 -22.79 -0.29
C GLY A 611 6.90 -23.57 -1.53
N ILE A 612 7.25 -24.85 -1.37
CA ILE A 612 7.72 -25.74 -2.44
C ILE A 612 6.70 -25.84 -3.59
N VAL A 613 5.39 -25.82 -3.29
CA VAL A 613 4.34 -25.90 -4.33
C VAL A 613 4.48 -24.79 -5.35
N ARG A 614 4.74 -23.57 -4.89
CA ARG A 614 4.92 -22.43 -5.77
C ARG A 614 6.30 -22.41 -6.41
N LEU A 615 7.34 -22.68 -5.63
CA LEU A 615 8.72 -22.72 -6.14
C LEU A 615 8.88 -23.74 -7.27
N ALA A 616 8.18 -24.88 -7.20
CA ALA A 616 8.17 -25.89 -8.24
C ALA A 616 7.63 -25.42 -9.61
N SER A 617 6.97 -24.26 -9.68
CA SER A 617 6.55 -23.61 -10.93
C SER A 617 7.58 -22.61 -11.46
N VAL A 618 8.62 -22.28 -10.69
CA VAL A 618 9.72 -21.41 -11.12
C VAL A 618 10.71 -22.25 -11.94
N PRO A 619 11.13 -21.81 -13.15
CA PRO A 619 11.92 -22.62 -14.07
C PRO A 619 13.18 -23.28 -13.45
N CYS A 620 13.95 -22.54 -12.65
CA CYS A 620 15.17 -23.04 -12.02
C CYS A 620 14.93 -24.05 -10.88
N PHE A 621 13.70 -24.16 -10.37
CA PHE A 621 13.29 -25.09 -9.32
C PHE A 621 12.23 -26.09 -9.80
N ALA A 622 12.06 -26.21 -11.12
CA ALA A 622 10.87 -26.81 -11.69
C ALA A 622 10.72 -28.31 -11.35
N MET A 623 9.64 -28.64 -10.65
CA MET A 623 9.29 -30.02 -10.28
C MET A 623 7.92 -30.40 -10.85
N SER A 624 7.66 -31.71 -10.99
CA SER A 624 6.33 -32.17 -11.35
C SER A 624 5.41 -32.19 -10.11
N MET A 625 4.10 -32.10 -10.32
CA MET A 625 3.12 -32.19 -9.22
C MET A 625 3.25 -33.50 -8.41
N PRO A 626 3.49 -34.69 -9.00
CA PRO A 626 3.80 -35.90 -8.24
C PRO A 626 5.05 -35.80 -7.35
N ASP A 627 6.13 -35.18 -7.85
CA ASP A 627 7.36 -35.00 -7.07
C ASP A 627 7.12 -34.07 -5.88
N VAL A 628 6.39 -32.97 -6.10
CA VAL A 628 5.99 -32.03 -5.03
C VAL A 628 5.14 -32.72 -3.98
N ASP A 629 4.20 -33.57 -4.38
CA ASP A 629 3.37 -34.33 -3.46
C ASP A 629 4.16 -35.35 -2.62
N ALA A 630 5.16 -36.01 -3.23
CA ALA A 630 6.06 -36.91 -2.53
C ALA A 630 6.87 -36.15 -1.46
N THR A 631 7.41 -34.98 -1.81
CA THR A 631 8.14 -34.10 -0.87
C THR A 631 7.27 -33.65 0.29
N LEU A 632 6.08 -33.12 0.00
CA LEU A 632 5.16 -32.65 1.04
C LEU A 632 4.67 -33.79 1.95
N SER A 633 4.54 -35.00 1.41
CA SER A 633 4.18 -36.19 2.20
C SER A 633 5.31 -36.62 3.13
N GLU A 634 6.57 -36.46 2.74
CA GLU A 634 7.72 -36.66 3.63
C GLU A 634 7.74 -35.60 4.73
N LEU A 635 7.73 -34.31 4.37
CA LEU A 635 7.83 -33.21 5.33
C LEU A 635 6.65 -33.19 6.31
N ARG A 636 5.52 -33.82 5.97
CA ARG A 636 4.43 -34.04 6.91
C ARG A 636 4.75 -35.12 7.96
N ARG A 637 5.47 -36.18 7.58
CA ARG A 637 5.90 -37.27 8.48
C ARG A 637 7.09 -36.85 9.34
N SER A 638 8.05 -36.15 8.74
CA SER A 638 9.28 -35.69 9.38
C SER A 638 9.54 -34.23 8.99
N PRO A 639 8.90 -33.27 9.68
CA PRO A 639 9.08 -31.85 9.38
C PRO A 639 10.52 -31.40 9.62
N CYS A 640 11.14 -30.81 8.61
CA CYS A 640 12.50 -30.27 8.67
C CYS A 640 12.66 -29.09 7.71
N LEU A 641 13.67 -28.26 7.97
CA LEU A 641 14.00 -27.09 7.15
C LEU A 641 14.97 -27.47 6.01
N PRO A 642 15.13 -26.61 4.98
CA PRO A 642 15.95 -26.91 3.80
C PRO A 642 17.36 -27.41 4.05
N GLY A 643 18.01 -26.95 5.13
CA GLY A 643 19.37 -27.36 5.47
C GLY A 643 19.52 -28.86 5.81
N GLU A 644 18.41 -29.57 6.00
CA GLU A 644 18.41 -31.01 6.33
C GLU A 644 17.88 -31.89 5.18
N TRP A 645 17.53 -31.30 4.02
CA TRP A 645 16.88 -32.03 2.94
C TRP A 645 17.79 -33.01 2.22
N ASP A 646 19.10 -32.77 2.17
CA ASP A 646 20.07 -33.59 1.44
C ASP A 646 20.04 -35.07 1.87
N VAL A 647 19.89 -35.32 3.18
CA VAL A 647 19.83 -36.68 3.76
C VAL A 647 18.64 -37.48 3.22
N TRP A 648 17.55 -36.79 2.89
CA TRP A 648 16.33 -37.41 2.39
C TRP A 648 16.27 -37.45 0.86
N ILE A 649 16.78 -36.43 0.15
CA ILE A 649 16.76 -36.35 -1.32
C ILE A 649 17.32 -37.63 -1.94
N ASP A 650 18.44 -38.13 -1.41
CA ASP A 650 19.12 -39.35 -1.87
C ASP A 650 18.31 -40.64 -1.66
N ARG A 651 17.36 -40.63 -0.72
CA ARG A 651 16.52 -41.79 -0.35
C ARG A 651 15.11 -41.71 -0.93
N SER A 652 14.77 -40.60 -1.61
CA SER A 652 13.43 -40.33 -2.12
C SER A 652 13.12 -41.14 -3.39
N SER A 653 11.85 -41.50 -3.58
CA SER A 653 11.35 -42.14 -4.81
C SER A 653 10.99 -41.14 -5.92
N MET A 654 11.56 -39.93 -5.87
CA MET A 654 11.26 -38.84 -6.82
C MET A 654 11.90 -39.10 -8.19
N THR A 655 11.37 -38.43 -9.21
CA THR A 655 12.02 -38.39 -10.52
C THR A 655 13.36 -37.65 -10.44
N GLU A 656 14.22 -37.84 -11.43
CA GLU A 656 15.49 -37.09 -11.53
C GLU A 656 15.27 -35.57 -11.61
N ARG A 657 14.21 -35.14 -12.32
CA ARG A 657 13.80 -33.74 -12.35
C ARG A 657 13.39 -33.24 -10.97
N GLY A 658 12.62 -34.05 -10.23
CA GLY A 658 12.22 -33.77 -8.86
C GLY A 658 13.41 -33.59 -7.92
N ARG A 659 14.36 -34.53 -7.93
CA ARG A 659 15.59 -34.47 -7.12
C ARG A 659 16.41 -33.22 -7.43
N LYS A 660 16.65 -32.93 -8.72
CA LYS A 660 17.39 -31.73 -9.14
C LYS A 660 16.70 -30.44 -8.71
N GLY A 661 15.38 -30.33 -8.92
CA GLY A 661 14.61 -29.15 -8.54
C GLY A 661 14.65 -28.90 -7.03
N LEU A 662 14.48 -29.96 -6.23
CA LEU A 662 14.51 -29.85 -4.78
C LEU A 662 15.93 -29.55 -4.24
N ALA A 663 16.95 -30.21 -4.77
CA ALA A 663 18.35 -29.94 -4.44
C ALA A 663 18.72 -28.49 -4.81
N ALA A 664 18.21 -27.96 -5.92
CA ALA A 664 18.39 -26.56 -6.28
C ALA A 664 17.74 -25.61 -5.26
N VAL A 665 16.56 -25.93 -4.72
CA VAL A 665 15.96 -25.16 -3.62
C VAL A 665 16.80 -25.24 -2.35
N ALA A 666 17.25 -26.43 -1.96
CA ALA A 666 18.11 -26.62 -0.78
C ALA A 666 19.43 -25.83 -0.90
N ALA A 667 20.11 -25.94 -2.04
CA ALA A 667 21.31 -25.17 -2.35
C ALA A 667 21.03 -23.66 -2.36
N ALA A 668 19.87 -23.24 -2.90
CA ALA A 668 19.46 -21.84 -2.87
C ALA A 668 19.21 -21.33 -1.45
N CYS A 669 18.83 -22.19 -0.49
CA CYS A 669 18.64 -21.84 0.93
C CYS A 669 19.91 -21.98 1.78
N ALA A 670 20.97 -22.61 1.28
CA ALA A 670 22.16 -22.92 2.07
C ALA A 670 22.79 -21.68 2.74
N GLY A 671 23.11 -21.79 4.04
CA GLY A 671 23.67 -20.69 4.83
C GLY A 671 22.67 -19.62 5.28
N PHE A 672 21.36 -19.80 5.04
CA PHE A 672 20.31 -18.94 5.55
C PHE A 672 19.36 -19.67 6.48
N ASP A 673 18.78 -18.92 7.42
CA ASP A 673 17.77 -19.36 8.36
C ASP A 673 16.68 -18.30 8.53
N ALA A 674 15.72 -18.53 9.44
CA ALA A 674 14.67 -17.56 9.74
C ALA A 674 15.20 -16.25 10.38
N GLY A 675 16.41 -16.29 10.97
CA GLY A 675 17.13 -15.18 11.61
C GLY A 675 17.83 -14.25 10.62
N SER A 676 18.10 -14.74 9.42
CA SER A 676 18.83 -14.04 8.37
C SER A 676 18.03 -12.86 7.79
N HIS A 677 18.72 -11.81 7.34
CA HIS A 677 18.07 -10.61 6.82
C HIS A 677 17.36 -10.88 5.48
N PRO A 678 16.06 -10.61 5.32
CA PRO A 678 15.29 -10.94 4.10
C PRO A 678 15.88 -10.35 2.81
N TRP A 679 16.41 -9.12 2.87
CA TRP A 679 17.05 -8.49 1.73
C TRP A 679 18.28 -9.28 1.25
N THR A 680 19.15 -9.71 2.17
CA THR A 680 20.38 -10.45 1.85
C THR A 680 20.06 -11.83 1.27
N ILE A 681 19.04 -12.50 1.83
CA ILE A 681 18.54 -13.78 1.31
C ILE A 681 18.11 -13.63 -0.15
N LEU A 682 17.23 -12.66 -0.44
CA LEU A 682 16.68 -12.50 -1.79
C LEU A 682 17.67 -11.90 -2.78
N ALA A 683 18.57 -11.02 -2.35
CA ALA A 683 19.66 -10.52 -3.20
C ALA A 683 20.55 -11.68 -3.66
N SER A 684 20.94 -12.56 -2.73
CA SER A 684 21.73 -13.76 -3.04
C SER A 684 20.97 -14.73 -3.94
N LEU A 685 19.67 -14.93 -3.70
CA LEU A 685 18.83 -15.75 -4.57
C LEU A 685 18.82 -15.20 -6.00
N LEU A 686 18.48 -13.92 -6.16
CA LEU A 686 18.28 -13.27 -7.45
C LEU A 686 19.56 -13.19 -8.28
N LEU A 687 20.70 -12.90 -7.63
CA LEU A 687 21.96 -12.57 -8.29
C LEU A 687 22.97 -13.72 -8.31
N ASP A 688 23.00 -14.59 -7.29
CA ASP A 688 24.04 -15.63 -7.22
C ASP A 688 23.48 -17.03 -7.47
N ARG A 689 22.25 -17.31 -7.01
CA ARG A 689 21.77 -18.70 -6.90
C ARG A 689 20.73 -19.11 -7.95
N SER A 690 20.10 -18.17 -8.65
CA SER A 690 19.00 -18.48 -9.60
C SER A 690 19.04 -17.77 -10.95
N ARG A 691 19.86 -16.70 -11.11
CA ARG A 691 19.89 -15.81 -12.29
C ARG A 691 18.55 -15.14 -12.66
N LEU A 692 17.54 -15.18 -11.79
CA LEU A 692 16.21 -14.62 -12.07
C LEU A 692 16.25 -13.13 -12.45
N ALA A 693 17.12 -12.33 -11.81
CA ALA A 693 17.23 -10.91 -12.14
C ALA A 693 17.82 -10.68 -13.55
N ALA A 694 18.78 -11.51 -13.98
CA ALA A 694 19.35 -11.46 -15.32
C ALA A 694 18.28 -11.78 -16.38
N GLU A 695 17.51 -12.85 -16.18
CA GLU A 695 16.41 -13.25 -17.07
C GLU A 695 15.34 -12.15 -17.20
N MET A 696 14.98 -11.49 -16.11
CA MET A 696 14.06 -10.34 -16.14
C MET A 696 14.61 -9.15 -16.94
N SER A 697 15.93 -8.92 -16.85
CA SER A 697 16.58 -7.81 -17.55
C SER A 697 16.66 -8.00 -19.07
N GLU A 698 16.64 -9.24 -19.53
CA GLU A 698 16.68 -9.62 -20.94
C GLU A 698 15.30 -9.60 -21.60
N ALA A 699 14.22 -9.45 -20.82
CA ALA A 699 12.87 -9.33 -21.35
C ALA A 699 12.71 -8.04 -22.18
N GLY A 700 12.32 -8.21 -23.44
CA GLY A 700 12.15 -7.11 -24.40
C GLY A 700 10.78 -6.42 -24.36
N ASP A 701 9.83 -6.92 -23.57
CA ASP A 701 8.46 -6.42 -23.50
C ASP A 701 8.17 -5.61 -22.22
N VAL A 702 7.12 -4.78 -22.27
CA VAL A 702 6.68 -3.94 -21.15
C VAL A 702 6.32 -4.77 -19.92
N ALA A 703 5.70 -5.95 -20.14
CA ALA A 703 5.33 -6.87 -19.07
C ALA A 703 6.56 -7.39 -18.31
N GLY A 704 7.60 -7.82 -19.03
CA GLY A 704 8.92 -8.18 -18.48
C GLY A 704 9.55 -7.07 -17.66
N ARG A 705 9.60 -5.84 -18.18
CA ARG A 705 10.16 -4.70 -17.45
C ARG A 705 9.35 -4.34 -16.20
N THR A 706 8.04 -4.50 -16.24
CA THR A 706 7.17 -4.25 -15.08
C THR A 706 7.39 -5.29 -13.98
N ARG A 707 7.66 -6.56 -14.34
CA ARG A 707 8.10 -7.59 -13.38
C ARG A 707 9.40 -7.19 -12.68
N GLY A 708 10.38 -6.69 -13.45
CA GLY A 708 11.63 -6.16 -12.90
C GLY A 708 11.37 -5.04 -11.89
N ILE A 709 10.56 -4.03 -12.26
CA ILE A 709 10.20 -2.92 -11.37
C ILE A 709 9.53 -3.41 -10.09
N ALA A 710 8.65 -4.42 -10.16
CA ALA A 710 8.02 -5.00 -8.97
C ALA A 710 9.05 -5.62 -8.02
N VAL A 711 9.97 -6.43 -8.56
CA VAL A 711 11.04 -7.04 -7.76
C VAL A 711 11.95 -5.97 -7.15
N TRP A 712 12.30 -4.93 -7.91
CA TRP A 712 13.08 -3.80 -7.40
C TRP A 712 12.38 -3.08 -6.25
N GLN A 713 11.07 -2.83 -6.39
CA GLN A 713 10.26 -2.20 -5.34
C GLN A 713 10.19 -3.07 -4.08
N LEU A 714 10.08 -4.40 -4.24
CA LEU A 714 10.16 -5.34 -3.13
C LEU A 714 11.52 -5.25 -2.44
N MET A 715 12.62 -5.25 -3.20
CA MET A 715 13.96 -5.14 -2.62
C MET A 715 14.17 -3.83 -1.86
N ASN A 716 13.63 -2.70 -2.33
CA ASN A 716 13.67 -1.45 -1.57
C ASN A 716 12.86 -1.52 -0.28
N PHE A 717 11.66 -2.10 -0.33
CA PHE A 717 10.84 -2.34 0.87
C PHE A 717 11.60 -3.20 1.89
N LEU A 718 12.31 -4.25 1.46
CA LEU A 718 13.03 -5.17 2.35
C LEU A 718 14.30 -4.59 2.98
N ARG A 719 14.82 -3.48 2.45
CA ARG A 719 16.09 -2.90 2.88
C ARG A 719 16.03 -2.36 4.31
N VAL A 720 14.93 -1.68 4.65
CA VAL A 720 14.69 -1.15 5.99
C VAL A 720 13.44 -1.80 6.54
N GLN A 721 13.61 -2.66 7.53
CA GLN A 721 12.50 -3.28 8.26
C GLN A 721 12.43 -2.68 9.66
N PRO A 722 11.23 -2.34 10.15
CA PRO A 722 11.09 -1.82 11.51
C PRO A 722 11.62 -2.84 12.52
N PRO A 723 12.06 -2.44 13.72
CA PRO A 723 12.41 -3.37 14.80
C PRO A 723 11.16 -4.02 15.42
N GLY A 724 11.30 -5.13 16.13
CA GLY A 724 10.18 -5.89 16.68
C GLY A 724 10.58 -7.28 17.18
N ARG A 725 9.67 -7.99 17.84
CA ARG A 725 9.94 -9.31 18.44
C ARG A 725 9.93 -10.43 17.40
N GLY A 726 10.74 -11.47 17.62
CA GLY A 726 10.81 -12.66 16.78
C GLY A 726 11.83 -12.57 15.64
N ALA A 727 11.93 -13.64 14.86
CA ALA A 727 12.90 -13.75 13.77
C ALA A 727 12.50 -12.86 12.56
N PRO A 728 13.46 -12.26 11.82
CA PRO A 728 13.16 -11.31 10.75
C PRO A 728 12.24 -11.85 9.65
N VAL A 729 12.44 -13.10 9.20
CA VAL A 729 11.67 -13.66 8.07
C VAL A 729 10.17 -13.88 8.43
N PRO A 730 9.80 -14.61 9.49
CA PRO A 730 8.39 -14.77 9.88
C PRO A 730 7.69 -13.44 10.14
N ARG A 731 8.38 -12.51 10.79
CA ARG A 731 7.85 -11.19 11.14
C ARG A 731 7.55 -10.35 9.91
N LEU A 732 8.44 -10.33 8.93
CA LEU A 732 8.20 -9.71 7.63
C LEU A 732 6.96 -10.29 6.94
N LEU A 733 6.85 -11.62 6.89
CA LEU A 733 5.72 -12.28 6.24
C LEU A 733 4.39 -11.92 6.92
N GLU A 734 4.35 -11.83 8.25
CA GLU A 734 3.14 -11.40 8.96
C GLU A 734 2.85 -9.90 8.75
N ARG A 735 3.89 -9.05 8.75
CA ARG A 735 3.77 -7.62 8.40
C ARG A 735 3.17 -7.43 7.01
N ILE A 736 3.63 -8.19 6.01
CA ILE A 736 3.09 -8.14 4.64
C ILE A 736 1.59 -8.49 4.64
N LYS A 737 1.19 -9.57 5.32
CA LYS A 737 -0.24 -9.92 5.44
C LYS A 737 -1.04 -8.80 6.08
N ARG A 738 -0.51 -8.15 7.13
CA ARG A 738 -1.15 -7.00 7.78
C ARG A 738 -1.27 -5.81 6.83
N LEU A 739 -0.21 -5.45 6.10
CA LEU A 739 -0.22 -4.35 5.11
C LEU A 739 -1.28 -4.55 4.02
N VAL A 740 -1.33 -5.75 3.42
CA VAL A 740 -2.32 -6.08 2.37
C VAL A 740 -3.74 -6.03 2.95
N ARG A 741 -3.93 -6.60 4.15
CA ARG A 741 -5.22 -6.61 4.85
C ARG A 741 -5.71 -5.19 5.21
N LEU A 742 -4.80 -4.29 5.56
CA LEU A 742 -5.09 -2.88 5.87
C LEU A 742 -5.21 -2.01 4.60
N ARG A 743 -4.84 -2.55 3.44
CA ARG A 743 -4.71 -1.82 2.16
C ARG A 743 -3.77 -0.63 2.28
N ASP A 744 -2.68 -0.81 3.04
CA ASP A 744 -1.67 0.21 3.34
C ASP A 744 -0.40 0.06 2.47
N ASP A 745 -0.40 -0.91 1.56
CA ASP A 745 0.64 -1.13 0.53
C ASP A 745 0.57 -0.12 -0.63
N ARG A 746 -0.19 0.98 -0.51
CA ARG A 746 -0.52 1.88 -1.63
C ARG A 746 0.68 2.63 -2.17
N ASP A 747 1.59 3.05 -1.28
CA ASP A 747 2.79 3.77 -1.69
C ASP A 747 3.79 2.84 -2.39
N LEU A 748 3.73 1.53 -2.11
CA LEU A 748 4.49 0.49 -2.82
C LEU A 748 4.01 0.26 -4.26
N ARG A 749 2.91 0.89 -4.68
CA ARG A 749 2.37 0.79 -6.05
C ARG A 749 2.88 1.89 -6.96
N GLN A 750 3.61 2.87 -6.40
CA GLN A 750 4.20 3.95 -7.19
C GLN A 750 5.32 3.39 -8.06
N LEU A 751 5.36 3.86 -9.30
CA LEU A 751 6.37 3.45 -10.26
C LEU A 751 7.58 4.40 -10.18
N PRO A 752 8.81 3.88 -10.29
CA PRO A 752 10.02 4.70 -10.29
C PRO A 752 10.04 5.66 -11.47
N ALA A 753 10.81 6.74 -11.36
CA ALA A 753 10.84 7.79 -12.39
C ALA A 753 11.23 7.26 -13.78
N SER A 754 12.15 6.28 -13.82
CA SER A 754 12.62 5.61 -15.04
C SER A 754 11.52 4.88 -15.81
N ALA A 755 10.46 4.39 -15.11
CA ALA A 755 9.32 3.70 -15.73
C ALA A 755 8.50 4.59 -16.67
N ARG A 756 8.55 5.92 -16.50
CA ARG A 756 7.81 6.86 -17.36
C ARG A 756 8.35 6.96 -18.78
N THR A 757 9.52 6.39 -19.04
CA THR A 757 10.12 6.37 -20.39
C THR A 757 9.60 5.22 -21.25
N MET A 758 8.84 4.29 -20.66
CA MET A 758 8.27 3.15 -21.36
C MET A 758 7.04 3.55 -22.16
N ASP A 759 6.93 3.06 -23.40
CA ASP A 759 5.75 3.26 -24.24
C ASP A 759 4.62 2.30 -23.82
N ALA A 760 3.86 2.70 -22.81
CA ALA A 760 2.79 1.92 -22.21
C ALA A 760 1.66 2.81 -21.70
N VAL A 761 0.42 2.30 -21.72
CA VAL A 761 -0.76 3.04 -21.29
C VAL A 761 -0.72 3.22 -19.77
N HIS A 762 -0.85 4.47 -19.32
CA HIS A 762 -0.79 4.80 -17.91
C HIS A 762 -2.12 4.48 -17.20
N LEU A 763 -2.10 3.53 -16.27
CA LEU A 763 -3.28 3.16 -15.47
C LEU A 763 -3.14 3.67 -14.04
N MET A 764 -4.02 4.58 -13.62
CA MET A 764 -3.94 5.18 -12.28
C MET A 764 -5.29 5.63 -11.75
N THR A 765 -5.34 5.89 -10.43
CA THR A 765 -6.54 6.47 -9.84
C THR A 765 -6.65 7.94 -10.23
N ILE A 766 -7.85 8.51 -10.18
CA ILE A 766 -8.05 9.96 -10.36
C ILE A 766 -7.16 10.76 -9.40
N HIS A 767 -7.00 10.29 -8.16
CA HIS A 767 -6.07 10.88 -7.17
C HIS A 767 -4.62 10.83 -7.65
N GLY A 768 -4.16 9.66 -8.11
CA GLY A 768 -2.80 9.47 -8.62
C GLY A 768 -2.48 10.30 -9.87
N ALA A 769 -3.50 10.69 -10.64
CA ALA A 769 -3.37 11.55 -11.81
C ALA A 769 -3.24 13.04 -11.47
N LYS A 770 -3.49 13.46 -10.22
CA LYS A 770 -3.37 14.86 -9.82
C LYS A 770 -1.93 15.35 -10.00
N GLY A 771 -1.79 16.53 -10.61
CA GLY A 771 -0.50 17.10 -11.00
C GLY A 771 0.06 16.58 -12.34
N LEU A 772 -0.47 15.48 -12.87
CA LEU A 772 -0.13 14.97 -14.19
C LEU A 772 -1.04 15.54 -15.29
N GLU A 773 -0.69 15.26 -16.53
CA GLU A 773 -1.44 15.61 -17.74
C GLU A 773 -1.08 14.66 -18.88
N PHE A 774 -2.05 14.34 -19.73
CA PHE A 774 -1.90 13.37 -20.82
C PHE A 774 -2.57 13.90 -22.08
N PRO A 775 -1.99 13.68 -23.27
CA PRO A 775 -2.66 13.90 -24.55
C PRO A 775 -4.07 13.30 -24.59
N VAL A 776 -4.22 12.03 -24.21
CA VAL A 776 -5.50 11.30 -24.24
C VAL A 776 -5.84 10.76 -22.85
N VAL A 777 -7.08 10.99 -22.41
CA VAL A 777 -7.59 10.48 -21.13
C VAL A 777 -8.87 9.67 -21.34
N HIS A 778 -8.88 8.46 -20.78
CA HIS A 778 -10.01 7.53 -20.75
C HIS A 778 -10.55 7.44 -19.31
N VAL A 779 -11.84 7.73 -19.09
CA VAL A 779 -12.47 7.69 -17.77
C VAL A 779 -13.65 6.71 -17.76
N PRO A 780 -13.44 5.46 -17.30
CA PRO A 780 -14.54 4.51 -17.12
C PRO A 780 -15.43 4.82 -15.91
N GLY A 781 -16.64 4.28 -15.96
CA GLY A 781 -17.55 4.27 -14.81
C GLY A 781 -18.42 5.51 -14.68
N MET A 782 -18.83 6.12 -15.79
CA MET A 782 -19.81 7.23 -15.79
C MET A 782 -21.24 6.75 -15.53
N ASN A 783 -21.44 6.08 -14.39
CA ASN A 783 -22.71 5.56 -13.90
C ASN A 783 -23.03 6.16 -12.52
N ALA A 784 -24.33 6.27 -12.20
CA ALA A 784 -24.82 6.92 -10.98
C ALA A 784 -24.35 6.27 -9.66
N ASP A 785 -23.95 5.00 -9.71
CA ASP A 785 -23.45 4.21 -8.58
C ASP A 785 -21.91 4.20 -8.47
N THR A 786 -21.22 4.88 -9.39
CA THR A 786 -19.76 4.82 -9.53
C THR A 786 -19.09 6.17 -9.37
N LEU A 787 -19.57 7.19 -10.06
CA LEU A 787 -19.09 8.56 -9.94
C LEU A 787 -20.29 9.49 -10.17
N PRO A 788 -20.85 10.14 -9.13
CA PRO A 788 -20.42 10.12 -7.73
C PRO A 788 -20.67 8.77 -7.04
N ARG A 789 -19.89 8.45 -6.01
CA ARG A 789 -20.22 7.38 -5.06
C ARG A 789 -21.09 7.93 -3.93
N PRO A 790 -22.02 7.14 -3.39
CA PRO A 790 -22.77 7.56 -2.20
C PRO A 790 -21.85 7.70 -0.98
N ALA A 791 -22.11 8.71 -0.16
CA ALA A 791 -21.44 8.88 1.13
C ALA A 791 -21.75 7.69 2.05
N GLN A 792 -20.76 7.27 2.83
CA GLN A 792 -20.91 6.24 3.86
C GLN A 792 -20.48 6.80 5.20
N THR A 793 -21.27 6.55 6.24
CA THR A 793 -20.91 6.91 7.60
C THR A 793 -19.75 6.03 8.06
N PRO A 794 -18.61 6.61 8.51
CA PRO A 794 -17.49 5.82 8.99
C PRO A 794 -17.84 5.04 10.26
N PRO A 795 -17.21 3.87 10.51
CA PRO A 795 -17.47 3.09 11.72
C PRO A 795 -17.21 3.85 13.01
N CYS A 796 -16.20 4.73 13.01
CA CYS A 796 -15.83 5.64 14.10
C CYS A 796 -16.07 7.10 13.64
N PRO A 797 -17.30 7.63 13.78
CA PRO A 797 -17.59 9.02 13.42
C PRO A 797 -16.92 10.00 14.40
N PRO A 798 -16.57 11.21 13.92
CA PRO A 798 -16.03 12.27 14.77
C PRO A 798 -17.10 12.79 15.74
N PRO A 799 -16.74 13.20 16.96
CA PRO A 799 -17.67 13.86 17.87
C PRO A 799 -18.07 15.24 17.33
N ASP A 800 -19.25 15.70 17.74
CA ASP A 800 -19.77 17.01 17.35
C ASP A 800 -18.85 18.13 17.85
N GLY A 801 -18.68 19.18 17.04
CA GLY A 801 -17.77 20.30 17.35
C GLY A 801 -16.28 20.02 17.12
N MET A 802 -15.90 18.80 16.70
CA MET A 802 -14.50 18.48 16.38
C MET A 802 -14.01 19.12 15.08
N ILE A 803 -14.85 19.15 14.05
CA ILE A 803 -14.50 19.70 12.73
C ILE A 803 -14.79 21.20 12.74
N GLU A 804 -13.76 22.03 12.58
CA GLU A 804 -13.91 23.48 12.59
C GLU A 804 -14.74 23.95 11.39
N GLY A 805 -15.68 24.88 11.62
CA GLY A 805 -16.56 25.40 10.57
C GLY A 805 -17.78 24.56 10.24
N ALA A 806 -18.03 23.51 11.01
CA ALA A 806 -19.23 22.70 10.90
C ALA A 806 -20.42 23.41 11.58
N ASP A 807 -21.41 23.83 10.78
CA ASP A 807 -22.71 24.32 11.28
C ASP A 807 -23.67 23.17 11.63
N ARG A 808 -23.21 21.92 11.48
CA ARG A 808 -23.98 20.67 11.57
C ARG A 808 -23.26 19.63 12.42
N GLY A 809 -23.94 18.56 12.79
CA GLY A 809 -23.32 17.40 13.45
C GLY A 809 -22.17 16.80 12.62
N GLY A 810 -21.24 16.11 13.28
CA GLY A 810 -20.00 15.60 12.67
C GLY A 810 -20.23 14.70 11.46
N ILE A 811 -21.27 13.85 11.49
CA ILE A 811 -21.63 12.94 10.39
C ILE A 811 -22.12 13.72 9.17
N GLU A 812 -22.99 14.72 9.37
CA GLU A 812 -23.55 15.50 8.26
C GLU A 812 -22.46 16.30 7.55
N THR A 813 -21.52 16.84 8.32
CA THR A 813 -20.34 17.54 7.80
C THR A 813 -19.47 16.61 6.95
N LEU A 814 -19.26 15.37 7.38
CA LEU A 814 -18.53 14.37 6.58
C LEU A 814 -19.26 14.03 5.27
N HIS A 815 -20.58 13.85 5.31
CA HIS A 815 -21.35 13.53 4.10
C HIS A 815 -21.36 14.67 3.09
N ALA A 816 -21.59 15.91 3.54
CA ALA A 816 -21.51 17.09 2.68
C ALA A 816 -20.11 17.22 2.05
N GLY A 817 -19.07 16.99 2.86
CA GLY A 817 -17.71 17.04 2.37
C GLY A 817 -17.37 15.94 1.36
N HIS A 818 -17.91 14.73 1.53
CA HIS A 818 -17.75 13.63 0.57
C HIS A 818 -18.39 13.97 -0.78
N ASP A 819 -19.59 14.54 -0.78
CA ASP A 819 -20.30 14.91 -2.01
C ASP A 819 -19.53 15.97 -2.81
N GLU A 820 -18.99 17.00 -2.13
CA GLU A 820 -18.10 17.99 -2.74
C GLU A 820 -16.84 17.35 -3.35
N GLU A 821 -16.23 16.40 -2.65
CA GLU A 821 -15.04 15.68 -3.13
C GLU A 821 -15.35 14.86 -4.39
N GLN A 822 -16.54 14.25 -4.50
CA GLN A 822 -16.93 13.53 -5.71
C GLN A 822 -16.99 14.44 -6.94
N GLU A 823 -17.44 15.69 -6.80
CA GLU A 823 -17.43 16.67 -7.90
C GLU A 823 -16.00 17.09 -8.26
N CYS A 824 -15.17 17.36 -7.25
CA CYS A 824 -13.76 17.71 -7.45
C CYS A 824 -12.99 16.57 -8.16
N LEU A 825 -13.28 15.31 -7.83
CA LEU A 825 -12.69 14.15 -8.51
C LEU A 825 -13.00 14.15 -10.00
N PHE A 826 -14.26 14.38 -10.38
CA PHE A 826 -14.61 14.43 -11.80
C PHE A 826 -13.96 15.62 -12.52
N TYR A 827 -13.95 16.81 -11.88
CA TYR A 827 -13.27 17.99 -12.41
C TYR A 827 -11.77 17.76 -12.61
N VAL A 828 -11.10 17.10 -11.66
CA VAL A 828 -9.69 16.72 -11.76
C VAL A 828 -9.49 15.76 -12.92
N ALA A 829 -10.30 14.70 -13.04
CA ALA A 829 -10.19 13.70 -14.11
C ALA A 829 -10.33 14.34 -15.50
N ALA A 830 -11.36 15.16 -15.71
CA ALA A 830 -11.59 15.83 -16.99
C ALA A 830 -10.46 16.82 -17.36
N SER A 831 -9.93 17.54 -16.37
CA SER A 831 -8.86 18.54 -16.59
C SER A 831 -7.45 17.96 -16.80
N ARG A 832 -7.29 16.62 -16.76
CA ARG A 832 -6.01 15.96 -17.09
C ARG A 832 -5.78 15.84 -18.60
N ALA A 833 -6.84 15.86 -19.39
CA ALA A 833 -6.77 15.71 -20.84
C ALA A 833 -6.23 16.98 -21.51
N ARG A 834 -5.24 16.81 -22.39
CA ARG A 834 -4.71 17.89 -23.25
C ARG A 834 -5.49 17.96 -24.56
N ASP A 835 -5.73 16.81 -25.21
CA ASP A 835 -6.23 16.73 -26.60
C ASP A 835 -7.54 15.96 -26.72
N ARG A 836 -7.68 14.82 -26.03
CA ARG A 836 -8.87 13.94 -26.11
C ARG A 836 -9.36 13.51 -24.73
N LEU A 837 -10.68 13.64 -24.50
CA LEU A 837 -11.36 13.16 -23.28
C LEU A 837 -12.45 12.15 -23.67
N LEU A 838 -12.24 10.88 -23.32
CA LEU A 838 -13.17 9.79 -23.59
C LEU A 838 -13.75 9.25 -22.28
N LEU A 839 -15.07 9.23 -22.18
CA LEU A 839 -15.84 8.82 -21.01
C LEU A 839 -16.60 7.52 -21.34
N TYR A 840 -16.73 6.60 -20.38
CA TYR A 840 -17.37 5.30 -20.63
C TYR A 840 -18.43 4.93 -19.58
N ALA A 841 -19.55 4.39 -20.04
CA ALA A 841 -20.64 3.90 -19.19
C ALA A 841 -21.28 2.62 -19.72
N ALA A 842 -21.75 1.75 -18.82
CA ALA A 842 -22.61 0.62 -19.17
C ALA A 842 -24.08 0.99 -18.99
N THR A 843 -24.96 0.54 -19.89
CA THR A 843 -26.40 0.87 -19.89
C THR A 843 -27.27 -0.20 -19.22
N GLN A 844 -26.72 -1.40 -18.97
CA GLN A 844 -27.41 -2.51 -18.33
C GLN A 844 -26.69 -3.00 -17.07
N ARG A 845 -27.47 -3.53 -16.13
CA ARG A 845 -27.04 -4.26 -14.92
C ARG A 845 -26.87 -5.74 -15.24
N SER A 846 -26.22 -6.48 -14.34
CA SER A 846 -26.01 -7.93 -14.49
C SER A 846 -27.31 -8.75 -14.50
N ASP A 847 -28.42 -8.20 -13.99
CA ASP A 847 -29.76 -8.80 -14.01
C ASP A 847 -30.57 -8.42 -15.26
N GLY A 848 -29.96 -7.70 -16.22
CA GLY A 848 -30.60 -7.20 -17.44
C GLY A 848 -31.38 -5.89 -17.25
N GLY A 849 -31.48 -5.36 -16.02
CA GLY A 849 -32.15 -4.08 -15.76
C GLY A 849 -31.37 -2.88 -16.27
N ALA A 850 -32.05 -1.77 -16.55
CA ALA A 850 -31.40 -0.52 -16.96
C ALA A 850 -30.47 0.02 -15.86
N ARG A 851 -29.29 0.51 -16.26
CA ARG A 851 -28.31 1.14 -15.36
C ARG A 851 -28.23 2.63 -15.64
N ALA A 852 -28.50 3.44 -14.61
CA ALA A 852 -28.48 4.89 -14.73
C ALA A 852 -27.07 5.44 -15.02
N LEU A 853 -27.00 6.45 -15.88
CA LEU A 853 -25.79 7.21 -16.15
C LEU A 853 -25.47 8.15 -14.98
N SER A 854 -24.22 8.58 -14.90
CA SER A 854 -23.80 9.59 -13.93
C SER A 854 -24.48 10.93 -14.21
N ARG A 855 -24.98 11.58 -13.14
CA ARG A 855 -25.49 12.96 -13.18
C ARG A 855 -24.45 14.00 -13.61
N PHE A 856 -23.15 13.68 -13.54
CA PHE A 856 -22.07 14.59 -13.91
C PHE A 856 -21.87 14.73 -15.42
N VAL A 857 -22.32 13.75 -16.21
CA VAL A 857 -22.17 13.77 -17.66
C VAL A 857 -22.98 14.91 -18.29
N ASP A 858 -24.20 15.14 -17.79
CA ASP A 858 -25.09 16.16 -18.35
C ASP A 858 -24.56 17.59 -18.11
N ARG A 859 -23.69 17.77 -17.11
CA ARG A 859 -23.05 19.05 -16.73
C ARG A 859 -21.86 19.45 -17.62
N LEU A 860 -21.44 18.62 -18.59
CA LEU A 860 -20.33 18.96 -19.49
C LEU A 860 -20.71 19.90 -20.64
N GLY A 861 -21.98 20.29 -20.74
CA GLY A 861 -22.49 21.19 -21.78
C GLY A 861 -22.72 20.54 -23.15
N GLU A 862 -23.11 21.35 -24.13
CA GLU A 862 -23.58 20.89 -25.46
C GLU A 862 -22.46 20.30 -26.35
N GLY A 863 -21.19 20.48 -25.99
CA GLY A 863 -20.04 19.96 -26.75
C GLY A 863 -19.76 18.46 -26.57
N LEU A 864 -20.53 17.76 -25.72
CA LEU A 864 -20.36 16.33 -25.44
C LEU A 864 -21.09 15.47 -26.49
N SER A 865 -20.35 14.66 -27.24
CA SER A 865 -20.94 13.65 -28.12
C SER A 865 -21.31 12.37 -27.34
N ARG A 866 -22.41 11.70 -27.71
CA ARG A 866 -22.89 10.47 -27.05
C ARG A 866 -23.09 9.35 -28.06
N ASN A 867 -22.26 8.31 -27.97
CA ASN A 867 -22.28 7.19 -28.89
C ASN A 867 -22.62 5.89 -28.16
N HIS A 868 -23.48 5.05 -28.75
CA HIS A 868 -23.68 3.67 -28.30
C HIS A 868 -22.88 2.74 -29.20
N VAL A 869 -22.04 1.90 -28.60
CA VAL A 869 -21.04 1.12 -29.32
C VAL A 869 -21.04 -0.32 -28.84
N GLN A 870 -21.00 -1.25 -29.78
CA GLN A 870 -20.82 -2.67 -29.51
C GLN A 870 -19.33 -3.02 -29.62
N PRO A 871 -18.70 -3.62 -28.60
CA PRO A 871 -17.34 -4.10 -28.70
C PRO A 871 -17.26 -5.38 -29.54
N VAL A 872 -16.12 -5.63 -30.18
CA VAL A 872 -15.87 -6.81 -31.00
C VAL A 872 -15.44 -7.96 -30.09
N PRO A 873 -16.22 -9.04 -29.86
CA PRO A 873 -15.90 -10.05 -28.87
C PRO A 873 -14.52 -10.70 -29.12
N LYS A 874 -13.67 -10.75 -28.08
CA LYS A 874 -12.39 -11.46 -28.10
C LYS A 874 -12.34 -12.38 -26.88
N PRO A 875 -12.32 -13.71 -27.05
CA PRO A 875 -12.20 -14.61 -25.92
C PRO A 875 -10.79 -14.51 -25.32
N ALA A 876 -10.70 -14.26 -24.02
CA ALA A 876 -9.45 -14.36 -23.26
C ALA A 876 -9.59 -15.52 -22.25
N ALA A 877 -8.65 -16.47 -22.29
CA ALA A 877 -8.57 -17.53 -21.30
C ALA A 877 -7.50 -17.15 -20.26
N SER A 878 -7.86 -17.20 -18.97
CA SER A 878 -6.90 -17.04 -17.86
C SER A 878 -6.10 -18.33 -17.66
N VAL A 879 -4.77 -18.22 -17.59
CA VAL A 879 -3.87 -19.36 -17.31
C VAL A 879 -4.06 -19.90 -15.88
N GLU A 880 -4.47 -19.05 -14.93
CA GLU A 880 -4.63 -19.42 -13.51
C GLU A 880 -5.86 -20.30 -13.24
N ASP A 881 -6.82 -20.31 -14.17
CA ASP A 881 -8.03 -21.13 -14.11
C ASP A 881 -7.90 -22.47 -14.86
N ALA A 882 -6.67 -22.83 -15.24
CA ALA A 882 -6.38 -24.11 -15.85
C ALA A 882 -6.79 -25.29 -14.95
N VAL A 883 -7.29 -26.34 -15.58
CA VAL A 883 -7.71 -27.57 -14.90
C VAL A 883 -6.48 -28.34 -14.40
N ILE A 884 -6.47 -28.71 -13.13
CA ILE A 884 -5.42 -29.54 -12.53
C ILE A 884 -5.70 -31.01 -12.89
N SER A 885 -4.71 -31.73 -13.42
CA SER A 885 -4.87 -33.14 -13.75
C SER A 885 -4.98 -33.98 -12.46
N LEU A 886 -6.20 -34.31 -12.05
CA LEU A 886 -6.50 -35.06 -10.83
C LEU A 886 -7.14 -36.40 -11.17
N ARG A 887 -6.52 -37.49 -10.72
CA ARG A 887 -7.08 -38.85 -10.75
C ARG A 887 -7.63 -39.18 -9.37
N VAL A 888 -8.94 -39.38 -9.30
CA VAL A 888 -9.63 -39.78 -8.07
C VAL A 888 -9.86 -41.29 -8.10
N GLY A 889 -9.32 -42.01 -7.11
CA GLY A 889 -9.62 -43.42 -6.91
C GLY A 889 -10.78 -43.59 -5.93
N GLY A 890 -11.85 -44.23 -6.38
CA GLY A 890 -12.99 -44.62 -5.53
C GLY A 890 -13.97 -43.50 -5.17
N GLU A 891 -14.65 -43.71 -4.03
CA GLU A 891 -15.62 -42.79 -3.41
C GLU A 891 -14.87 -41.63 -2.73
N MET A 892 -15.28 -40.38 -2.98
CA MET A 892 -14.77 -39.25 -2.19
C MET A 892 -15.65 -39.06 -0.97
N VAL A 893 -15.02 -38.96 0.21
CA VAL A 893 -15.72 -38.67 1.46
C VAL A 893 -15.26 -37.32 2.01
N PHE A 894 -16.16 -36.34 2.03
CA PHE A 894 -15.87 -35.00 2.57
C PHE A 894 -16.78 -34.64 3.74
N THR A 895 -16.43 -33.63 4.53
CA THR A 895 -17.32 -33.03 5.53
C THR A 895 -18.05 -31.81 4.98
N SER A 896 -19.11 -31.36 5.67
CA SER A 896 -19.82 -30.12 5.32
C SER A 896 -18.91 -28.89 5.27
N GLU A 897 -17.94 -28.80 6.18
CA GLU A 897 -16.98 -27.70 6.27
C GLU A 897 -16.01 -27.70 5.09
N GLN A 898 -15.59 -28.88 4.63
CA GLN A 898 -14.70 -29.02 3.48
C GLN A 898 -15.40 -28.56 2.19
N ILE A 899 -16.66 -28.94 1.99
CA ILE A 899 -17.44 -28.44 0.85
C ILE A 899 -17.68 -26.93 0.95
N GLY A 900 -17.98 -26.42 2.16
CA GLY A 900 -18.07 -24.98 2.39
C GLY A 900 -16.77 -24.23 2.07
N LEU A 901 -15.60 -24.84 2.33
CA LEU A 901 -14.31 -24.27 1.94
C LEU A 901 -14.17 -24.20 0.42
N TYR A 902 -14.56 -25.26 -0.31
CA TYR A 902 -14.54 -25.27 -1.77
C TYR A 902 -15.44 -24.18 -2.37
N GLU A 903 -16.66 -24.01 -1.85
CA GLU A 903 -17.57 -22.92 -2.28
C GLU A 903 -16.97 -21.54 -2.00
N SER A 904 -16.25 -21.37 -0.87
CA SER A 904 -15.62 -20.11 -0.52
C SER A 904 -14.33 -19.80 -1.29
N CYS A 905 -13.55 -20.82 -1.66
CA CYS A 905 -12.32 -20.70 -2.43
C CYS A 905 -11.83 -22.12 -2.82
N ALA A 906 -12.10 -22.53 -4.06
CA ALA A 906 -11.73 -23.85 -4.56
C ALA A 906 -10.20 -24.07 -4.55
N ARG A 907 -9.40 -23.03 -4.84
CA ARG A 907 -7.93 -23.11 -4.74
C ARG A 907 -7.44 -23.36 -3.30
N ARG A 908 -8.08 -22.77 -2.29
CA ARG A 908 -7.73 -23.03 -0.88
C ARG A 908 -8.11 -24.45 -0.48
N PHE A 909 -9.23 -24.97 -0.97
CA PHE A 909 -9.60 -26.38 -0.82
C PHE A 909 -8.54 -27.31 -1.42
N PHE A 910 -8.04 -26.99 -2.61
CA PHE A 910 -6.95 -27.74 -3.25
C PHE A 910 -5.71 -27.84 -2.34
N TYR A 911 -5.20 -26.71 -1.84
CA TYR A 911 -4.06 -26.74 -0.92
C TYR A 911 -4.37 -27.54 0.36
N THR A 912 -5.52 -27.28 0.99
CA THR A 912 -5.83 -27.80 2.33
C THR A 912 -6.20 -29.28 2.33
N HIS A 913 -6.98 -29.76 1.36
CA HIS A 913 -7.58 -31.10 1.37
C HIS A 913 -7.11 -32.01 0.24
N VAL A 914 -6.66 -31.44 -0.88
CA VAL A 914 -6.07 -32.22 -1.98
C VAL A 914 -4.58 -32.40 -1.73
N LEU A 915 -3.79 -31.33 -1.64
CA LEU A 915 -2.36 -31.42 -1.31
C LEU A 915 -2.10 -31.72 0.18
N ARG A 916 -3.13 -31.58 1.03
CA ARG A 916 -3.04 -31.82 2.48
C ARG A 916 -1.91 -30.99 3.11
N ILE A 917 -1.75 -29.77 2.60
CA ILE A 917 -0.82 -28.77 3.14
C ILE A 917 -1.61 -27.70 3.88
N GLY A 918 -1.19 -27.46 5.11
CA GLY A 918 -1.82 -26.50 5.99
C GLY A 918 -0.78 -26.00 6.97
N GLY A 919 -0.39 -24.74 6.78
CA GLY A 919 0.52 -24.04 7.66
C GLY A 919 -0.14 -23.94 9.03
N ARG A 920 0.67 -23.93 10.09
CA ARG A 920 0.16 -23.65 11.43
C ARG A 920 -0.46 -22.25 11.36
N ARG A 921 -1.77 -22.12 11.53
CA ARG A 921 -2.38 -20.79 11.73
C ARG A 921 -1.72 -20.22 12.98
N THR A 922 -1.30 -18.96 12.93
CA THR A 922 -0.98 -18.22 14.15
C THR A 922 -2.26 -18.13 14.96
N GLU A 923 -2.37 -18.94 16.01
CA GLU A 923 -3.56 -18.96 16.85
C GLU A 923 -3.59 -17.71 17.72
N SER A 924 -4.57 -16.85 17.47
CA SER A 924 -4.82 -15.69 18.32
C SER A 924 -5.36 -16.13 19.68
N PRO A 925 -5.21 -15.30 20.73
CA PRO A 925 -5.80 -15.58 22.04
C PRO A 925 -7.31 -15.91 21.97
N PHE A 926 -8.05 -15.23 21.09
CA PHE A 926 -9.46 -15.52 20.85
C PHE A 926 -9.72 -16.90 20.25
N MET A 927 -8.90 -17.34 19.28
CA MET A 927 -9.04 -18.68 18.71
C MET A 927 -8.79 -19.76 19.77
N ARG A 928 -7.78 -19.56 20.60
CA ARG A 928 -7.44 -20.44 21.72
C ARG A 928 -8.57 -20.49 22.76
N MET A 929 -9.17 -19.35 23.10
CA MET A 929 -10.35 -19.28 23.97
C MET A 929 -11.52 -20.09 23.40
N HIS A 930 -11.84 -19.94 22.11
CA HIS A 930 -12.92 -20.72 21.51
C HIS A 930 -12.63 -22.22 21.43
N GLU A 931 -11.37 -22.59 21.22
CA GLU A 931 -10.98 -24.01 21.26
C GLU A 931 -11.16 -24.57 22.67
N ALA A 932 -10.74 -23.84 23.71
CA ALA A 932 -11.01 -24.20 25.10
C ALA A 932 -12.51 -24.34 25.38
N VAL A 933 -13.35 -23.43 24.87
CA VAL A 933 -14.82 -23.54 24.97
C VAL A 933 -15.33 -24.80 24.26
N ARG A 934 -14.81 -25.16 23.08
CA ARG A 934 -15.20 -26.39 22.38
C ARG A 934 -14.85 -27.64 23.18
N VAL A 935 -13.67 -27.68 23.79
CA VAL A 935 -13.25 -28.79 24.66
C VAL A 935 -14.25 -28.97 25.80
N VAL A 936 -14.63 -27.89 26.48
CA VAL A 936 -15.61 -27.95 27.58
C VAL A 936 -17.01 -28.33 27.09
N VAL A 937 -17.47 -27.76 25.96
CA VAL A 937 -18.75 -28.14 25.32
C VAL A 937 -18.78 -29.63 25.01
N HIS A 938 -17.69 -30.16 24.45
CA HIS A 938 -17.60 -31.58 24.12
C HIS A 938 -17.66 -32.46 25.37
N GLY A 939 -16.94 -32.09 26.43
CA GLY A 939 -17.02 -32.81 27.70
C GLY A 939 -18.42 -32.78 28.35
N ILE A 940 -19.18 -31.70 28.18
CA ILE A 940 -20.59 -31.65 28.62
C ILE A 940 -21.47 -32.61 27.79
N VAL A 941 -21.26 -32.67 26.47
CA VAL A 941 -22.02 -33.56 25.58
C VAL A 941 -21.73 -35.03 25.87
N GLU A 942 -20.47 -35.37 26.12
CA GLU A 942 -20.02 -36.73 26.46
C GLU A 942 -20.31 -37.13 27.92
N GLY A 943 -20.70 -36.16 28.76
CA GLY A 943 -21.00 -36.39 30.18
C GLY A 943 -19.78 -36.46 31.10
N SER A 944 -18.58 -36.13 30.60
CA SER A 944 -17.34 -36.05 31.40
C SER A 944 -17.24 -34.76 32.23
N ILE A 945 -17.99 -33.72 31.87
CA ILE A 945 -18.08 -32.45 32.61
C ILE A 945 -19.53 -32.21 33.04
N ALA A 946 -19.74 -32.01 34.34
CA ALA A 946 -21.06 -31.70 34.88
C ALA A 946 -21.50 -30.27 34.51
N PRO A 947 -22.77 -30.05 34.10
CA PRO A 947 -23.29 -28.72 33.73
C PRO A 947 -23.66 -27.85 34.96
N ALA A 948 -22.80 -27.85 35.98
CA ALA A 948 -22.96 -27.08 37.21
C ALA A 948 -21.96 -25.90 37.24
N PRO A 949 -22.33 -24.72 37.76
CA PRO A 949 -21.47 -23.52 37.68
C PRO A 949 -20.04 -23.73 38.18
N THR A 950 -19.85 -24.39 39.32
CA THR A 950 -18.52 -24.65 39.90
C THR A 950 -17.69 -25.64 39.08
N ALA A 951 -18.33 -26.63 38.45
CA ALA A 951 -17.67 -27.60 37.59
C ALA A 951 -17.25 -26.96 36.24
N LEU A 952 -18.10 -26.08 35.70
CA LEU A 952 -17.79 -25.32 34.49
C LEU A 952 -16.62 -24.36 34.71
N ASP A 953 -16.59 -23.65 35.85
CA ASP A 953 -15.49 -22.75 36.18
C ASP A 953 -14.16 -23.49 36.30
N GLY A 954 -14.14 -24.65 36.98
CA GLY A 954 -12.95 -25.48 37.10
C GLY A 954 -12.48 -26.03 35.75
N ALA A 955 -13.39 -26.59 34.94
CA ALA A 955 -13.06 -27.12 33.63
C ALA A 955 -12.59 -26.04 32.64
N MET A 956 -13.20 -24.85 32.71
CA MET A 956 -12.80 -23.72 31.86
C MET A 956 -11.43 -23.17 32.26
N ALA A 957 -11.13 -23.09 33.56
CA ALA A 957 -9.80 -22.67 34.02
C ALA A 957 -8.70 -23.60 33.47
N VAL A 958 -8.91 -24.92 33.58
CA VAL A 958 -7.99 -25.93 33.03
C VAL A 958 -7.85 -25.79 31.51
N ALA A 959 -8.97 -25.70 30.78
CA ALA A 959 -8.93 -25.62 29.32
C ALA A 959 -8.29 -24.30 28.81
N LEU A 960 -8.45 -23.17 29.52
CA LEU A 960 -7.77 -21.92 29.18
C LEU A 960 -6.26 -21.99 29.48
N GLU A 961 -5.87 -22.62 30.58
CA GLU A 961 -4.47 -22.83 30.94
C GLU A 961 -3.76 -23.72 29.90
N GLU A 962 -4.38 -24.84 29.51
CA GLU A 962 -3.89 -25.73 28.44
C GLU A 962 -3.81 -25.02 27.08
N ALA A 963 -4.74 -24.10 26.81
CA ALA A 963 -4.73 -23.26 25.62
C ALA A 963 -3.72 -22.09 25.72
N GLY A 964 -2.95 -21.99 26.81
CA GLY A 964 -1.91 -20.99 27.00
C GLY A 964 -2.43 -19.57 27.23
N LEU A 965 -3.56 -19.43 27.95
CA LEU A 965 -4.18 -18.16 28.34
C LEU A 965 -4.23 -17.91 29.87
N PRO A 966 -3.12 -18.06 30.64
CA PRO A 966 -3.14 -17.83 32.08
C PRO A 966 -3.01 -16.34 32.49
N ASP A 967 -2.74 -15.42 31.56
CA ASP A 967 -2.38 -14.01 31.86
C ASP A 967 -3.57 -13.18 32.39
N PRO A 968 -3.37 -12.33 33.43
CA PRO A 968 -4.35 -11.35 33.90
C PRO A 968 -4.94 -10.44 32.82
N ASP A 969 -4.20 -10.13 31.75
CA ASP A 969 -4.64 -9.32 30.61
C ASP A 969 -5.67 -10.05 29.73
N PHE A 970 -5.78 -11.38 29.87
CA PHE A 970 -6.76 -12.21 29.18
C PHE A 970 -8.02 -12.50 29.99
N ARG A 971 -8.22 -11.86 31.15
CA ARG A 971 -9.40 -12.06 32.01
C ARG A 971 -10.73 -11.88 31.27
N GLN A 972 -10.81 -10.96 30.32
CA GLN A 972 -12.02 -10.77 29.52
C GLN A 972 -12.39 -12.01 28.67
N TYR A 973 -11.39 -12.78 28.21
CA TYR A 973 -11.63 -14.03 27.49
C TYR A 973 -12.28 -15.08 28.39
N GLY A 974 -11.88 -15.15 29.66
CA GLY A 974 -12.50 -16.05 30.64
C GLY A 974 -13.97 -15.70 30.91
N VAL A 975 -14.27 -14.41 31.11
CA VAL A 975 -15.66 -13.92 31.29
C VAL A 975 -16.50 -14.25 30.05
N HIS A 976 -15.96 -14.01 28.85
CA HIS A 976 -16.68 -14.31 27.62
C HIS A 976 -16.89 -15.81 27.43
N ALA A 977 -15.85 -16.63 27.63
CA ALA A 977 -15.93 -18.09 27.55
C ALA A 977 -17.00 -18.67 28.48
N ARG A 978 -17.08 -18.16 29.72
CA ARG A 978 -18.11 -18.53 30.67
C ARG A 978 -19.51 -18.22 30.16
N ALA A 979 -19.75 -17.02 29.63
CA ALA A 979 -21.06 -16.65 29.08
C ALA A 979 -21.49 -17.57 27.91
N LEU A 980 -20.54 -17.98 27.06
CA LEU A 980 -20.81 -18.94 25.97
C LEU A 980 -21.26 -20.31 26.51
N LEU A 981 -20.61 -20.78 27.57
CA LEU A 981 -20.94 -22.06 28.21
C LEU A 981 -22.28 -22.01 28.96
N GLU A 982 -22.54 -20.92 29.68
CA GLU A 982 -23.82 -20.71 30.38
C GLU A 982 -24.99 -20.74 29.39
N PHE A 983 -24.85 -20.08 28.23
CA PHE A 983 -25.84 -20.16 27.17
C PHE A 983 -25.98 -21.59 26.63
N PHE A 984 -24.87 -22.30 26.36
CA PHE A 984 -24.94 -23.68 25.88
C PHE A 984 -25.70 -24.59 26.85
N VAL A 985 -25.41 -24.50 28.15
CA VAL A 985 -26.10 -25.27 29.19
C VAL A 985 -27.59 -24.91 29.24
N ALA A 986 -27.94 -23.63 29.16
CA ALA A 986 -29.32 -23.19 29.11
C ALA A 986 -30.09 -23.78 27.91
N THR A 987 -29.43 -23.97 26.75
CA THR A 987 -30.06 -24.62 25.57
C THR A 987 -30.26 -26.13 25.71
N ARG A 988 -29.75 -26.76 26.79
CA ARG A 988 -29.95 -28.18 27.11
C ARG A 988 -30.94 -28.37 28.25
N ASP A 989 -31.26 -27.33 28.99
CA ASP A 989 -32.10 -27.42 30.17
C ASP A 989 -33.51 -27.93 29.83
N GLY A 990 -34.04 -28.87 30.63
CA GLY A 990 -35.32 -29.53 30.37
C GLY A 990 -35.37 -30.43 29.13
N HIS A 991 -34.24 -30.72 28.47
CA HIS A 991 -34.16 -31.63 27.32
C HIS A 991 -33.33 -32.87 27.64
N ARG A 992 -33.65 -34.02 27.02
CA ARG A 992 -32.93 -35.28 27.27
C ARG A 992 -31.79 -35.44 26.25
N PRO A 993 -30.51 -35.50 26.68
CA PRO A 993 -29.40 -35.78 25.79
C PRO A 993 -29.47 -37.18 25.17
N GLU A 994 -29.05 -37.32 23.92
CA GLU A 994 -28.86 -38.60 23.23
C GLU A 994 -27.44 -38.64 22.60
N THR A 995 -26.89 -39.83 22.42
CA THR A 995 -25.60 -40.03 21.74
C THR A 995 -25.79 -39.93 20.22
N THR A 996 -24.84 -39.28 19.53
CA THR A 996 -24.87 -39.14 18.07
C THR A 996 -23.69 -39.85 17.42
N ASP A 997 -23.98 -40.60 16.35
CA ASP A 997 -22.99 -41.14 15.42
C ASP A 997 -22.85 -40.23 14.20
N ASP A 998 -21.86 -40.51 13.35
CA ASP A 998 -21.68 -39.82 12.07
C ASP A 998 -22.79 -40.23 11.08
N VAL A 999 -23.43 -39.24 10.46
CA VAL A 999 -24.41 -39.46 9.38
C VAL A 999 -23.71 -39.34 8.03
N VAL A 1000 -23.99 -40.29 7.12
CA VAL A 1000 -23.43 -40.27 5.75
C VAL A 1000 -24.52 -39.93 4.73
N LEU A 1001 -24.41 -38.74 4.13
CA LEU A 1001 -25.23 -38.30 3.02
C LEU A 1001 -24.57 -38.74 1.70
N ARG A 1002 -25.21 -39.64 0.95
CA ARG A 1002 -24.70 -40.12 -0.34
C ARG A 1002 -25.23 -39.28 -1.49
N ILE A 1003 -24.33 -38.80 -2.36
CA ILE A 1003 -24.64 -38.00 -3.55
C ILE A 1003 -23.97 -38.66 -4.76
N GLY A 1004 -24.74 -39.43 -5.54
CA GLY A 1004 -24.19 -40.22 -6.64
C GLY A 1004 -23.19 -41.28 -6.14
N ALA A 1005 -21.93 -41.19 -6.58
CA ALA A 1005 -20.84 -42.09 -6.18
C ALA A 1005 -19.97 -41.52 -5.04
N ASP A 1006 -20.38 -40.40 -4.45
CA ASP A 1006 -19.66 -39.68 -3.39
C ASP A 1006 -20.46 -39.63 -2.09
N ALA A 1007 -19.78 -39.36 -0.99
CA ALA A 1007 -20.39 -39.23 0.32
C ALA A 1007 -19.95 -37.97 1.05
N ILE A 1008 -20.87 -37.45 1.86
CA ILE A 1008 -20.61 -36.37 2.81
C ILE A 1008 -20.87 -36.87 4.20
N ARG A 1009 -19.85 -36.83 5.05
CA ARG A 1009 -19.93 -37.18 6.46
C ARG A 1009 -20.34 -35.95 7.26
N VAL A 1010 -21.41 -36.09 8.03
CA VAL A 1010 -22.02 -35.04 8.83
C VAL A 1010 -22.11 -35.53 10.27
N ARG A 1011 -21.35 -34.89 11.16
CA ARG A 1011 -21.41 -35.12 12.60
C ARG A 1011 -22.24 -34.02 13.26
N ALA A 1012 -23.16 -34.38 14.14
CA ALA A 1012 -23.76 -33.43 15.08
C ALA A 1012 -22.77 -33.16 16.22
N ASP A 1013 -22.68 -31.90 16.64
CA ASP A 1013 -21.93 -31.57 17.86
C ASP A 1013 -22.77 -31.92 19.09
N ASP A 1014 -24.10 -31.96 18.94
CA ASP A 1014 -25.03 -32.31 20.01
C ASP A 1014 -26.36 -32.88 19.48
N LEU A 1015 -26.95 -33.83 20.20
CA LEU A 1015 -28.24 -34.44 19.89
C LEU A 1015 -29.10 -34.48 21.16
N ILE A 1016 -30.30 -33.90 21.07
CA ILE A 1016 -31.26 -33.89 22.18
C ILE A 1016 -32.64 -34.32 21.72
N MET A 1017 -33.37 -34.97 22.63
CA MET A 1017 -34.83 -35.08 22.55
C MET A 1017 -35.43 -33.82 23.17
N HIS A 1018 -36.03 -32.98 22.34
CA HIS A 1018 -36.68 -31.76 22.79
C HIS A 1018 -38.01 -32.09 23.48
N SER A 1019 -38.51 -31.18 24.33
CA SER A 1019 -39.72 -31.38 25.14
C SER A 1019 -41.00 -31.56 24.31
N ASP A 1020 -40.97 -31.19 23.02
CA ASP A 1020 -42.04 -31.43 22.04
C ASP A 1020 -42.03 -32.85 21.44
N GLY A 1021 -41.13 -33.72 21.92
CA GLY A 1021 -41.00 -35.11 21.48
C GLY A 1021 -40.24 -35.31 20.17
N ARG A 1022 -39.65 -34.24 19.61
CA ARG A 1022 -38.86 -34.31 18.36
C ARG A 1022 -37.37 -34.20 18.66
N ARG A 1023 -36.55 -34.97 17.93
CA ARG A 1023 -35.09 -34.87 18.01
C ARG A 1023 -34.58 -33.58 17.39
N ARG A 1024 -33.53 -33.00 18.00
CA ARG A 1024 -32.79 -31.85 17.45
C ARG A 1024 -31.37 -32.27 17.16
N PHE A 1025 -31.01 -32.27 15.87
CA PHE A 1025 -29.67 -32.57 15.38
C PHE A 1025 -28.90 -31.24 15.27
N ARG A 1026 -28.00 -30.98 16.21
CA ARG A 1026 -27.46 -29.63 16.45
C ARG A 1026 -26.00 -29.52 16.04
N ARG A 1027 -25.67 -28.42 15.36
CA ARG A 1027 -24.28 -27.95 15.19
C ARG A 1027 -24.04 -26.78 16.12
N VAL A 1028 -23.07 -26.92 17.01
CA VAL A 1028 -22.71 -25.93 18.03
C VAL A 1028 -21.52 -25.13 17.53
N LYS A 1029 -21.73 -23.82 17.37
CA LYS A 1029 -20.74 -22.87 16.91
C LYS A 1029 -20.47 -21.87 18.02
N THR A 1030 -19.20 -21.75 18.39
CA THR A 1030 -18.78 -20.83 19.45
C THR A 1030 -18.80 -19.37 19.01
N GLY A 1031 -18.71 -19.08 17.70
CA GLY A 1031 -18.70 -17.72 17.14
C GLY A 1031 -20.04 -17.22 16.57
N HIS A 1032 -20.05 -15.95 16.18
CA HIS A 1032 -21.22 -15.25 15.62
C HIS A 1032 -21.75 -15.88 14.32
N ARG A 1033 -23.06 -15.81 14.13
CA ARG A 1033 -23.78 -16.29 12.95
C ARG A 1033 -23.51 -15.42 11.74
N ARG A 1034 -23.20 -16.06 10.61
CA ARG A 1034 -23.03 -15.37 9.31
C ARG A 1034 -24.38 -15.19 8.62
N SER A 1035 -24.54 -14.08 7.87
CA SER A 1035 -25.81 -13.68 7.26
C SER A 1035 -26.45 -14.74 6.35
N LYS A 1036 -25.65 -15.60 5.70
CA LYS A 1036 -26.12 -16.65 4.78
C LYS A 1036 -26.07 -18.06 5.36
N GLU A 1037 -25.61 -18.24 6.59
CA GLU A 1037 -25.27 -19.56 7.17
C GLU A 1037 -26.44 -20.52 7.32
N GLY A 1038 -27.68 -20.02 7.38
CA GLY A 1038 -28.88 -20.88 7.39
C GLY A 1038 -29.39 -21.29 6.01
N THR A 1039 -28.75 -20.82 4.93
CA THR A 1039 -29.16 -21.04 3.52
C THR A 1039 -27.98 -21.42 2.62
N ASP A 1040 -26.79 -21.61 3.20
CA ASP A 1040 -25.58 -22.02 2.49
C ASP A 1040 -25.55 -23.54 2.24
N ILE A 1041 -24.53 -24.01 1.54
CA ILE A 1041 -24.42 -25.43 1.19
C ILE A 1041 -24.25 -26.33 2.43
N ALA A 1042 -23.55 -25.85 3.46
CA ALA A 1042 -23.32 -26.59 4.70
C ALA A 1042 -24.64 -26.80 5.46
N ALA A 1043 -25.49 -25.77 5.54
CA ALA A 1043 -26.84 -25.89 6.08
C ALA A 1043 -27.71 -26.85 5.25
N ALA A 1044 -27.61 -26.83 3.92
CA ALA A 1044 -28.37 -27.75 3.07
C ALA A 1044 -27.94 -29.21 3.30
N ILE A 1045 -26.63 -29.45 3.38
CA ILE A 1045 -26.05 -30.75 3.73
C ILE A 1045 -26.57 -31.22 5.09
N LEU A 1046 -26.56 -30.35 6.10
CA LEU A 1046 -27.05 -30.66 7.44
C LEU A 1046 -28.53 -31.07 7.43
N THR A 1047 -29.39 -30.30 6.74
CA THR A 1047 -30.82 -30.63 6.61
C THR A 1047 -31.04 -31.95 5.89
N LEU A 1048 -30.33 -32.21 4.79
CA LEU A 1048 -30.46 -33.45 4.02
C LEU A 1048 -29.99 -34.67 4.83
N ALA A 1049 -28.83 -34.57 5.47
CA ALA A 1049 -28.31 -35.63 6.32
C ALA A 1049 -29.24 -35.91 7.52
N THR A 1050 -29.74 -34.85 8.18
CA THR A 1050 -30.67 -35.00 9.31
C THR A 1050 -31.94 -35.73 8.89
N ARG A 1051 -32.57 -35.34 7.77
CA ARG A 1051 -33.78 -36.00 7.26
C ARG A 1051 -33.54 -37.44 6.84
N GLN A 1052 -32.36 -37.75 6.32
CA GLN A 1052 -32.01 -39.11 5.90
C GLN A 1052 -31.82 -40.04 7.11
N ALA A 1053 -31.14 -39.58 8.16
CA ALA A 1053 -30.89 -40.38 9.36
C ALA A 1053 -32.10 -40.41 10.32
N TYR A 1054 -32.80 -39.29 10.44
CA TYR A 1054 -33.89 -39.10 11.39
C TYR A 1054 -35.03 -38.31 10.72
N PRO A 1055 -36.02 -38.99 10.10
CA PRO A 1055 -37.08 -38.35 9.32
C PRO A 1055 -37.87 -37.26 10.08
N ASP A 1056 -38.04 -37.43 11.40
CA ASP A 1056 -38.80 -36.53 12.27
C ASP A 1056 -37.91 -35.53 13.05
N ALA A 1057 -36.59 -35.53 12.81
CA ALA A 1057 -35.67 -34.62 13.48
C ALA A 1057 -35.57 -33.26 12.78
N VAL A 1058 -35.27 -32.25 13.58
CA VAL A 1058 -35.04 -30.89 13.11
C VAL A 1058 -33.55 -30.58 13.20
N ALA A 1059 -32.98 -30.04 12.13
CA ALA A 1059 -31.60 -29.56 12.11
C ALA A 1059 -31.52 -28.16 12.75
N GLU A 1060 -30.62 -27.96 13.71
CA GLU A 1060 -30.42 -26.68 14.39
C GLU A 1060 -28.97 -26.20 14.32
N LEU A 1061 -28.82 -24.88 14.23
CA LEU A 1061 -27.55 -24.18 14.45
C LEU A 1061 -27.62 -23.46 15.80
N VAL A 1062 -26.69 -23.78 16.69
CA VAL A 1062 -26.55 -23.13 18.00
C VAL A 1062 -25.34 -22.19 17.93
N HIS A 1063 -25.58 -20.88 17.96
CA HIS A 1063 -24.53 -19.86 17.94
C HIS A 1063 -24.37 -19.28 19.35
N LEU A 1064 -23.30 -19.71 20.04
CA LEU A 1064 -23.08 -19.35 21.44
C LEU A 1064 -22.83 -17.85 21.61
N ALA A 1065 -22.01 -17.26 20.74
CA ALA A 1065 -21.68 -15.83 20.80
C ALA A 1065 -22.87 -14.90 20.52
N ASP A 1066 -23.93 -15.41 19.88
CA ASP A 1066 -25.16 -14.63 19.63
C ASP A 1066 -26.27 -14.93 20.64
N GLY A 1067 -26.07 -15.90 21.53
CA GLY A 1067 -27.16 -16.42 22.38
C GLY A 1067 -28.35 -16.91 21.57
N LYS A 1068 -28.12 -17.55 20.41
CA LYS A 1068 -29.18 -17.88 19.45
C LYS A 1068 -29.16 -19.34 19.00
N VAL A 1069 -30.30 -20.00 19.14
CA VAL A 1069 -30.62 -21.28 18.48
C VAL A 1069 -31.46 -20.98 17.24
N SER A 1070 -31.21 -21.66 16.13
CA SER A 1070 -31.98 -21.47 14.91
C SER A 1070 -32.20 -22.77 14.17
N GLU A 1071 -33.47 -23.08 13.92
CA GLU A 1071 -33.85 -24.15 13.00
C GLU A 1071 -33.37 -23.84 11.57
N VAL A 1072 -32.81 -24.85 10.91
CA VAL A 1072 -32.37 -24.78 9.53
C VAL A 1072 -33.55 -25.10 8.60
N GLY A 1073 -34.38 -24.08 8.35
CA GLY A 1073 -35.51 -24.17 7.42
C GLY A 1073 -35.17 -23.61 6.03
N MET A 1074 -35.10 -24.46 5.00
CA MET A 1074 -35.00 -24.03 3.61
C MET A 1074 -36.28 -24.31 2.82
N LYS A 1075 -36.69 -23.34 1.99
CA LYS A 1075 -37.77 -23.55 1.01
C LYS A 1075 -37.39 -24.70 0.06
N PRO A 1076 -38.32 -25.57 -0.37
CA PRO A 1076 -38.01 -26.73 -1.20
C PRO A 1076 -37.24 -26.42 -2.49
N THR A 1077 -37.54 -25.29 -3.14
CA THR A 1077 -36.84 -24.81 -4.35
C THR A 1077 -35.38 -24.46 -4.07
N MET A 1078 -35.10 -23.79 -2.95
CA MET A 1078 -33.75 -23.42 -2.52
C MET A 1078 -32.93 -24.66 -2.16
N LEU A 1079 -33.53 -25.61 -1.44
CA LEU A 1079 -32.86 -26.86 -1.09
C LEU A 1079 -32.45 -27.65 -2.34
N ARG A 1080 -33.34 -27.75 -3.34
CA ARG A 1080 -33.00 -28.38 -4.64
C ARG A 1080 -31.88 -27.65 -5.36
N ASN A 1081 -31.89 -26.31 -5.38
CA ASN A 1081 -30.81 -25.52 -5.97
C ASN A 1081 -29.46 -25.78 -5.29
N ARG A 1082 -29.44 -25.85 -3.94
CA ARG A 1082 -28.22 -26.16 -3.17
C ARG A 1082 -27.73 -27.58 -3.38
N GLN A 1083 -28.63 -28.54 -3.48
CA GLN A 1083 -28.29 -29.91 -3.85
C GLN A 1083 -27.60 -29.97 -5.22
N ARG A 1084 -28.11 -29.25 -6.22
CA ARG A 1084 -27.45 -29.14 -7.53
C ARG A 1084 -26.07 -28.48 -7.44
N SER A 1085 -25.92 -27.41 -6.66
CA SER A 1085 -24.61 -26.79 -6.41
C SER A 1085 -23.62 -27.75 -5.75
N LEU A 1086 -24.11 -28.62 -4.86
CA LEU A 1086 -23.30 -29.64 -4.20
C LEU A 1086 -22.84 -30.72 -5.19
N GLU A 1087 -23.76 -31.25 -6.00
CA GLU A 1087 -23.44 -32.18 -7.08
C GLU A 1087 -22.43 -31.58 -8.07
N GLU A 1088 -22.58 -30.29 -8.39
CA GLU A 1088 -21.64 -29.55 -9.22
C GLU A 1088 -20.27 -29.37 -8.58
N ALA A 1089 -20.20 -29.03 -7.29
CA ALA A 1089 -18.95 -28.93 -6.55
C ALA A 1089 -18.19 -30.27 -6.56
N LEU A 1090 -18.85 -31.39 -6.25
CA LEU A 1090 -18.24 -32.73 -6.28
C LEU A 1090 -17.75 -33.09 -7.68
N ARG A 1091 -18.54 -32.80 -8.73
CA ARG A 1091 -18.14 -33.00 -10.13
C ARG A 1091 -16.91 -32.17 -10.51
N HIS A 1092 -16.88 -30.90 -10.11
CA HIS A 1092 -15.75 -30.02 -10.38
C HIS A 1092 -14.48 -30.44 -9.62
N ILE A 1093 -14.61 -30.91 -8.38
CA ILE A 1093 -13.50 -31.50 -7.62
C ILE A 1093 -12.94 -32.72 -8.36
N ARG A 1094 -13.79 -33.68 -8.77
CA ARG A 1094 -13.33 -34.85 -9.55
C ARG A 1094 -12.67 -34.45 -10.88
N ALA A 1095 -13.17 -33.40 -11.52
CA ALA A 1095 -12.64 -32.88 -12.77
C ALA A 1095 -11.37 -32.01 -12.57
N GLY A 1096 -10.90 -31.81 -11.34
CA GLY A 1096 -9.69 -31.04 -11.06
C GLY A 1096 -9.82 -29.53 -11.23
N ARG A 1097 -11.03 -28.98 -11.14
CA ARG A 1097 -11.27 -27.53 -11.25
C ARG A 1097 -11.11 -26.84 -9.90
N PHE A 1098 -10.06 -26.03 -9.76
CA PHE A 1098 -9.77 -25.30 -8.53
C PHE A 1098 -9.42 -23.83 -8.81
N PRO A 1099 -10.35 -23.03 -9.37
CA PRO A 1099 -10.08 -21.63 -9.67
C PRO A 1099 -9.73 -20.83 -8.41
N THR A 1100 -8.96 -19.76 -8.60
CA THR A 1100 -8.70 -18.78 -7.54
C THR A 1100 -9.92 -17.91 -7.31
N ASP A 1101 -10.20 -17.56 -6.07
CA ASP A 1101 -11.23 -16.56 -5.71
C ASP A 1101 -10.56 -15.45 -4.88
N PRO A 1102 -9.95 -14.45 -5.55
CA PRO A 1102 -9.21 -13.40 -4.87
C PRO A 1102 -10.16 -12.49 -4.08
N GLY A 1103 -10.05 -12.53 -2.76
CA GLY A 1103 -10.80 -11.67 -1.85
C GLY A 1103 -9.87 -10.77 -1.04
N THR A 1104 -10.16 -9.47 -1.01
CA THR A 1104 -9.31 -8.47 -0.33
C THR A 1104 -9.15 -8.72 1.17
N ASP A 1105 -10.11 -9.45 1.75
CA ASP A 1105 -10.25 -9.65 3.18
C ASP A 1105 -9.87 -11.07 3.62
N THR A 1106 -10.12 -12.03 2.74
CA THR A 1106 -9.97 -13.47 2.98
C THR A 1106 -8.57 -13.95 2.62
N CYS A 1107 -8.00 -13.45 1.52
CA CYS A 1107 -6.68 -13.89 1.03
C CYS A 1107 -5.54 -13.60 2.01
N PRO A 1108 -5.41 -12.40 2.63
CA PRO A 1108 -4.31 -12.14 3.57
C PRO A 1108 -4.33 -13.04 4.81
N ARG A 1109 -5.48 -13.62 5.16
CA ARG A 1109 -5.65 -14.57 6.28
C ARG A 1109 -5.50 -16.04 5.85
N CYS A 1110 -5.33 -16.28 4.55
CA CYS A 1110 -5.14 -17.61 4.02
C CYS A 1110 -3.73 -18.10 4.39
N PRO A 1111 -3.58 -19.31 4.98
CA PRO A 1111 -2.27 -19.91 5.20
C PRO A 1111 -1.46 -20.07 3.91
N ALA A 1112 -2.16 -20.23 2.78
CA ALA A 1112 -1.56 -20.36 1.46
C ALA A 1112 -1.37 -19.02 0.71
N PHE A 1113 -1.47 -17.86 1.39
CA PHE A 1113 -1.42 -16.54 0.74
C PHE A 1113 -0.22 -16.36 -0.19
N PHE A 1114 0.99 -16.66 0.28
CA PHE A 1114 2.23 -16.49 -0.49
C PHE A 1114 2.36 -17.52 -1.62
N ILE A 1115 1.82 -18.73 -1.45
CA ILE A 1115 1.94 -19.80 -2.44
C ILE A 1115 0.82 -19.77 -3.50
N CYS A 1116 -0.28 -19.05 -3.24
CA CYS A 1116 -1.45 -19.06 -4.10
C CYS A 1116 -1.17 -18.45 -5.47
N GLY A 1117 -1.31 -19.26 -6.53
CA GLY A 1117 -1.18 -18.85 -7.93
C GLY A 1117 -0.96 -20.09 -8.83
N PRO A 1118 0.02 -20.04 -9.76
CA PRO A 1118 0.40 -21.18 -10.59
C PRO A 1118 0.70 -22.43 -9.77
N VAL A 1119 0.43 -23.59 -10.38
CA VAL A 1119 0.71 -24.90 -9.79
C VAL A 1119 1.54 -25.74 -10.77
N PRO A 1120 2.38 -26.65 -10.26
CA PRO A 1120 3.16 -27.57 -11.10
C PRO A 1120 2.31 -28.42 -12.02
N GLU A 1121 2.85 -28.77 -13.17
CA GLU A 1121 2.23 -29.71 -14.10
C GLU A 1121 2.38 -31.17 -13.63
N GLY A 1122 1.46 -32.04 -14.04
CA GLY A 1122 1.51 -33.47 -13.77
C GLY A 1122 0.21 -34.01 -13.17
N GLN A 1123 0.01 -35.33 -13.28
CA GLN A 1123 -1.19 -36.00 -12.77
C GLN A 1123 -1.05 -36.33 -11.28
N LEU A 1124 -1.90 -35.75 -10.45
CA LEU A 1124 -2.00 -36.08 -9.02
C LEU A 1124 -3.00 -37.22 -8.81
N SER A 1125 -2.67 -38.20 -7.98
CA SER A 1125 -3.60 -39.30 -7.61
C SER A 1125 -4.06 -39.17 -6.16
N ARG A 1126 -5.36 -39.34 -5.91
CA ARG A 1126 -5.94 -39.26 -4.56
C ARG A 1126 -6.99 -40.33 -4.30
N ASN A 1127 -6.89 -40.90 -3.11
CA ASN A 1127 -7.93 -41.70 -2.46
C ASN A 1127 -8.29 -40.93 -1.16
N TRP A 1128 -9.59 -40.67 -0.96
CA TRP A 1128 -10.08 -39.91 0.19
C TRP A 1128 -10.65 -40.80 1.28
#